data_AF-A0A936L5W0-F1
#
_entry.id   AF-A0A936L5W0-F1
#
_cell.length_a   1.000
_cell.length_b   1.000
_cell.length_c   1.000
_cell.angle_alpha   90.00
_cell.angle_beta   90.00
_cell.angle_gamma   90.00
#
_symmetry.space_group_name_H-M   'P 1'
#
loop_
_entity.id
_entity.type
_entity.pdbx_description
1 polymer ?
#
loop_
_entity_poly.entity_id
_entity_poly.type
_entity_poly.pdbx_seq_one_letter_code
_entity_poly.pdbx_strand_id
1 'polypeptide(L)'
;MYLNHVFHADLSDRFEGEEYWLQVAGKKYPLVEHTEDSLRHALSQNPRLQSTIGGRITHYTETPVPRQLGSVLRISVRHTNNTGCVPGDYGVHHAAIHIVRDHEVNRSMALENAVVFADHIDYVTTAKTLLFHHADIISKDPDTADVVMEHMDQFKAPSTYLLIQDLATKMRAAGPPTQSSGWATYQDFNAGDKGMKQTLVPSDLTMNQAGDSMTAVQISTKNDTRLQAQPDKIVSGTWNQASGTSVQTDGSSQSDTELLESIRLTATGDNWTAALSNSGSANGLESSIKVLDSTKRQVEITMNNYYIRWLGAYIQFIDADGNAMSTPTWQPDDGGLVSEIMQALDLNYDNMRFIGWMSPINTAFAIPISADPGQLVVKVTFPENAVSANIYGCGIGTGSNQYPKTPVVGGVFTGLANLGIPTLFLGLGVAAQTYKPLYDLMGNKKFIIAVVSIGVTYFGADFIYNGAVNKKMDWKAFSSLLQILFTQACTKALLWCEAQIVEGEIEDEIPFAGWIMLAINIATTLAQLAETIVEVSTSPWMIPNSISTTITSSVTVFPDPRHNAFPQPPAGSQVTWVAKMMYKDQNRPSVTSPAVVLDPMKYPASLNTSFTNTLGGKVKFQVDFYIGGWNAGTASTSWLENDETDTANITLYLLQQPIPLDKNSIYKHSAILGYQNNAYAWLAQSTPPNATLADANNSQSGNAISIWSGLALSQRYGMLGPSWKAAGMGITDCSSGAGGQLFAFQNENIPGTTMSSVKFPSCGFSAPSQLVYDVFPPKFEMKNGTWVIGPNNQPVPDPTDKSLGNYYVDPRKADNSQDKDGGYHLRKVDLSSSAGFNMSPNQNSFGRFPFYPDSMILHPGGFAIGVNQQFCKLMITPLQSGDGVADDQLPLALSFAGQALNYNGSDGRPGLLFSPIAVACSYDGTILILEQIISEGVNLARIQAFDLNGNPVNCFNDASGNKVPFLTLPANVTYLDMAAVGDNYTTYIYALYYYGAGSETTDYNMTIYQYGQSAPAGNMLVTTNNVPAAHLAVDMWHTMYTLNYQMTQDGKGNDAGPSGGPGTGPAGITVPSVSEWLPPIPS
;
A
#
# COMPACT_ATOMS: atom_id res chain seq x y z
N MET A 1 10.05 -44.17 8.42
CA MET A 1 11.47 -44.60 8.51
C MET A 1 12.16 -43.79 9.59
N TYR A 2 13.25 -44.31 10.17
CA TYR A 2 13.98 -43.65 11.25
C TYR A 2 15.49 -43.66 10.98
N LEU A 3 16.19 -42.59 11.37
CA LEU A 3 17.65 -42.56 11.53
C LEU A 3 17.99 -42.64 13.02
N ASN A 4 19.17 -43.15 13.36
CA ASN A 4 19.62 -43.26 14.75
C ASN A 4 20.64 -42.16 15.07
N HIS A 5 20.46 -41.46 16.19
CA HIS A 5 21.26 -40.29 16.56
C HIS A 5 21.73 -40.40 18.02
N VAL A 6 22.98 -40.04 18.29
CA VAL A 6 23.51 -39.81 19.65
C VAL A 6 23.62 -38.30 19.85
N PHE A 7 23.04 -37.81 20.94
CA PHE A 7 23.07 -36.40 21.30
C PHE A 7 24.14 -36.15 22.36
N HIS A 8 24.95 -35.13 22.17
CA HIS A 8 25.99 -34.66 23.08
C HIS A 8 25.58 -33.32 23.72
N ALA A 9 25.66 -33.20 25.04
CA ALA A 9 25.24 -32.00 25.77
C ALA A 9 26.40 -31.30 26.48
N ASP A 10 26.37 -29.97 26.46
CA ASP A 10 27.09 -29.14 27.44
C ASP A 10 26.24 -29.06 28.72
N LEU A 11 26.67 -29.75 29.77
CA LEU A 11 26.09 -29.71 31.12
C LEU A 11 27.23 -29.45 32.11
N SER A 12 27.91 -28.32 31.92
CA SER A 12 29.00 -27.84 32.78
C SER A 12 28.55 -26.86 33.86
N ASP A 13 27.38 -26.25 33.68
CA ASP A 13 26.67 -25.38 34.63
C ASP A 13 25.45 -26.08 35.28
N ARG A 14 25.44 -27.42 35.24
CA ARG A 14 24.39 -28.27 35.80
C ARG A 14 24.19 -28.08 37.31
N PHE A 15 22.95 -28.13 37.77
CA PHE A 15 22.61 -28.26 39.19
C PHE A 15 23.14 -29.60 39.74
N GLU A 16 23.92 -29.55 40.82
CA GLU A 16 24.46 -30.75 41.48
C GLU A 16 23.36 -31.55 42.19
N GLY A 17 23.35 -32.87 42.01
CA GLY A 17 22.35 -33.76 42.62
C GLY A 17 21.07 -33.99 41.80
N GLU A 18 20.97 -33.40 40.61
CA GLU A 18 19.89 -33.69 39.66
C GLU A 18 20.27 -34.77 38.63
N GLU A 19 19.29 -35.59 38.23
CA GLU A 19 19.40 -36.51 37.10
C GLU A 19 18.95 -35.82 35.80
N TYR A 20 19.68 -36.04 34.69
CA TYR A 20 19.45 -35.38 33.40
C TYR A 20 19.05 -36.38 32.30
N TRP A 21 18.11 -35.98 31.44
CA TRP A 21 17.72 -36.76 30.27
C TRP A 21 17.37 -35.87 29.07
N LEU A 22 17.47 -36.44 27.87
CA LEU A 22 16.95 -35.89 26.65
C LEU A 22 15.47 -36.27 26.51
N GLN A 23 14.59 -35.27 26.44
CA GLN A 23 13.16 -35.45 26.16
C GLN A 23 12.92 -35.33 24.65
N VAL A 24 12.37 -36.38 24.04
CA VAL A 24 12.07 -36.45 22.60
C VAL A 24 10.73 -37.16 22.39
N ALA A 25 9.70 -36.43 21.94
CA ALA A 25 8.38 -36.95 21.56
C ALA A 25 7.79 -37.92 22.62
N GLY A 26 7.60 -37.43 23.84
CA GLY A 26 7.08 -38.17 24.99
C GLY A 26 8.07 -39.14 25.66
N LYS A 27 9.25 -39.39 25.07
CA LYS A 27 10.23 -40.37 25.57
C LYS A 27 11.42 -39.71 26.24
N LYS A 28 11.84 -40.30 27.37
CA LYS A 28 13.07 -39.95 28.11
C LYS A 28 14.23 -40.84 27.64
N TYR A 29 15.37 -40.23 27.30
CA TYR A 29 16.63 -40.91 27.03
C TYR A 29 17.70 -40.39 28.01
N PRO A 30 18.22 -41.20 28.96
CA PRO A 30 19.18 -40.74 29.95
C PRO A 30 20.44 -40.10 29.33
N LEU A 31 20.94 -39.05 29.96
CA LEU A 31 22.21 -38.42 29.61
C LEU A 31 23.27 -38.88 30.61
N VAL A 32 24.31 -39.53 30.11
CA VAL A 32 25.42 -40.08 30.90
C VAL A 32 26.65 -39.19 30.74
N GLU A 33 27.38 -38.93 31.83
CA GLU A 33 28.61 -38.13 31.79
C GLU A 33 29.70 -38.84 30.96
N HIS A 34 30.45 -38.07 30.18
CA HIS A 34 31.53 -38.57 29.35
C HIS A 34 32.74 -38.97 30.21
N THR A 35 33.27 -40.17 29.95
CA THR A 35 34.63 -40.52 30.38
C THR A 35 35.64 -39.99 29.37
N GLU A 36 36.92 -39.91 29.75
CA GLU A 36 37.98 -39.50 28.83
C GLU A 36 38.05 -40.42 27.59
N ASP A 37 37.76 -41.72 27.76
CA ASP A 37 37.69 -42.68 26.66
C ASP A 37 36.44 -42.49 25.79
N SER A 38 35.24 -42.29 26.36
CA SER A 38 34.02 -42.11 25.55
C SER A 38 34.00 -40.76 24.82
N LEU A 39 34.59 -39.72 25.42
CA LEU A 39 34.79 -38.43 24.76
C LEU A 39 35.82 -38.55 23.62
N ARG A 40 36.99 -39.15 23.86
CA ARG A 40 37.99 -39.40 22.81
C ARG A 40 37.39 -40.25 21.68
N HIS A 41 36.56 -41.24 21.99
CA HIS A 41 35.86 -42.03 20.99
C HIS A 41 34.88 -41.17 20.17
N ALA A 42 33.96 -40.44 20.81
CA ALA A 42 32.99 -39.58 20.13
C ALA A 42 33.66 -38.56 19.20
N LEU A 43 34.70 -37.86 19.68
CA LEU A 43 35.48 -36.90 18.88
C LEU A 43 36.24 -37.57 17.71
N SER A 44 36.67 -38.83 17.86
CA SER A 44 37.32 -39.60 16.78
C SER A 44 36.36 -40.00 15.67
N GLN A 45 35.10 -40.35 16.01
CA GLN A 45 34.08 -40.73 15.03
C GLN A 45 33.47 -39.50 14.36
N ASN A 46 33.33 -38.38 15.10
CA ASN A 46 32.69 -37.16 14.61
C ASN A 46 33.56 -35.91 14.89
N PRO A 47 34.61 -35.64 14.09
CA PRO A 47 35.51 -34.51 14.30
C PRO A 47 34.84 -33.12 14.37
N ARG A 48 33.64 -32.97 13.76
CA ARG A 48 32.83 -31.74 13.86
C ARG A 48 32.52 -31.33 15.30
N LEU A 49 32.39 -32.29 16.22
CA LEU A 49 32.16 -32.05 17.65
C LEU A 49 33.29 -31.25 18.33
N GLN A 50 34.51 -31.25 17.77
CA GLN A 50 35.60 -30.40 18.27
C GLN A 50 35.35 -28.92 17.97
N SER A 51 34.69 -28.62 16.84
CA SER A 51 34.54 -27.26 16.30
C SER A 51 33.37 -26.47 16.90
N THR A 52 32.31 -27.14 17.35
CA THR A 52 31.07 -26.46 17.78
C THR A 52 31.11 -25.94 19.22
N ILE A 53 31.71 -26.67 20.17
CA ILE A 53 31.62 -26.34 21.62
C ILE A 53 32.99 -26.16 22.30
N GLY A 54 34.08 -26.01 21.54
CA GLY A 54 35.42 -25.79 22.11
C GLY A 54 35.88 -26.87 23.10
N GLY A 55 35.41 -28.10 22.93
CA GLY A 55 35.67 -29.25 23.82
C GLY A 55 34.72 -29.41 25.01
N ARG A 56 33.69 -28.58 25.19
CA ARG A 56 32.79 -28.57 26.38
C ARG A 56 31.62 -29.57 26.33
N ILE A 57 31.75 -30.65 25.57
CA ILE A 57 30.79 -31.76 25.60
C ILE A 57 31.01 -32.53 26.92
N THR A 58 30.02 -32.53 27.83
CA THR A 58 30.13 -33.23 29.12
C THR A 58 29.26 -34.47 29.21
N HIS A 59 28.12 -34.55 28.50
CA HIS A 59 27.22 -35.71 28.56
C HIS A 59 26.80 -36.21 27.18
N TYR A 60 26.30 -37.45 27.10
CA TYR A 60 25.74 -38.03 25.88
C TYR A 60 24.60 -39.01 26.14
N THR A 61 23.76 -39.28 25.13
CA THR A 61 22.78 -40.38 25.15
C THR A 61 23.48 -41.71 24.88
N GLU A 62 23.54 -42.59 25.88
CA GLU A 62 24.20 -43.91 25.75
C GLU A 62 23.50 -44.84 24.74
N THR A 63 22.17 -44.72 24.59
CA THR A 63 21.40 -45.43 23.56
C THR A 63 21.09 -44.50 22.38
N PRO A 64 21.22 -44.97 21.12
CA PRO A 64 20.85 -44.17 19.96
C PRO A 64 19.35 -43.84 19.94
N VAL A 65 19.03 -42.57 19.76
CA VAL A 65 17.69 -42.01 19.69
C VAL A 65 17.15 -42.15 18.25
N PRO A 66 16.04 -42.87 18.03
CA PRO A 66 15.43 -42.96 16.70
C PRO A 66 14.70 -41.65 16.33
N ARG A 67 14.94 -41.17 15.11
CA ARG A 67 14.48 -39.88 14.58
C ARG A 67 13.72 -40.06 13.27
N GLN A 68 12.47 -39.61 13.22
CA GLN A 68 11.56 -39.85 12.10
C GLN A 68 11.95 -39.02 10.86
N LEU A 69 12.01 -39.66 9.69
CA LEU A 69 12.13 -38.93 8.42
C LEU A 69 10.87 -38.09 8.16
N GLY A 70 11.06 -36.89 7.62
CA GLY A 70 9.99 -35.94 7.36
C GLY A 70 9.51 -35.23 8.63
N SER A 71 10.41 -34.94 9.59
CA SER A 71 10.02 -34.28 10.85
C SER A 71 10.90 -33.08 11.23
N VAL A 72 10.24 -32.05 11.77
CA VAL A 72 10.83 -30.98 12.58
C VAL A 72 10.33 -31.21 14.02
N LEU A 73 11.23 -31.39 14.97
CA LEU A 73 10.86 -31.62 16.38
C LEU A 73 11.76 -30.79 17.29
N ARG A 74 11.17 -30.10 18.27
CA ARG A 74 11.95 -29.59 19.42
C ARG A 74 12.41 -30.77 20.26
N ILE A 75 13.64 -30.67 20.73
CA ILE A 75 14.28 -31.56 21.70
C ILE A 75 14.63 -30.69 22.90
N SER A 76 14.47 -31.21 24.12
CA SER A 76 14.89 -30.50 25.33
C SER A 76 15.70 -31.39 26.27
N VAL A 77 16.78 -30.87 26.83
CA VAL A 77 17.40 -31.46 28.02
C VAL A 77 16.56 -31.08 29.23
N ARG A 78 16.11 -32.09 29.99
CA ARG A 78 15.32 -31.93 31.21
C ARG A 78 16.05 -32.55 32.40
N HIS A 79 15.68 -32.11 33.60
CA HIS A 79 16.26 -32.57 34.86
C HIS A 79 15.22 -32.76 35.96
N THR A 80 15.58 -33.47 37.03
CA THR A 80 14.78 -33.58 38.27
C THR A 80 14.78 -32.27 39.07
N ASN A 81 14.05 -32.26 40.20
CA ASN A 81 14.02 -31.13 41.15
C ASN A 81 14.36 -31.58 42.59
N ASN A 82 15.36 -32.43 42.74
CA ASN A 82 15.91 -32.88 44.02
C ASN A 82 16.47 -31.71 44.86
N THR A 83 16.88 -30.63 44.21
CA THR A 83 17.49 -29.43 44.80
C THR A 83 16.48 -28.32 45.13
N GLY A 84 15.25 -28.38 44.61
CA GLY A 84 14.25 -27.31 44.77
C GLY A 84 14.51 -26.05 43.93
N CYS A 85 15.30 -26.14 42.85
CA CYS A 85 15.63 -25.02 41.97
C CYS A 85 14.50 -24.59 41.03
N VAL A 86 13.52 -25.48 40.78
CA VAL A 86 12.33 -25.23 39.95
C VAL A 86 11.04 -25.47 40.74
N PRO A 87 9.86 -25.01 40.27
CA PRO A 87 8.63 -25.04 41.07
C PRO A 87 7.69 -26.23 40.79
N GLY A 88 8.22 -27.33 40.23
CA GLY A 88 7.53 -28.60 39.96
C GLY A 88 8.50 -29.79 39.95
N ASP A 89 8.05 -31.00 39.60
CA ASP A 89 8.88 -32.22 39.70
C ASP A 89 10.13 -32.23 38.78
N TYR A 90 10.08 -31.48 37.68
CA TYR A 90 11.09 -31.51 36.61
C TYR A 90 11.35 -30.12 36.02
N GLY A 91 12.60 -29.85 35.62
CA GLY A 91 13.02 -28.63 34.93
C GLY A 91 13.54 -28.88 33.50
N VAL A 92 13.86 -27.79 32.81
CA VAL A 92 14.42 -27.71 31.45
C VAL A 92 15.74 -26.92 31.51
N HIS A 93 16.81 -27.46 30.91
CA HIS A 93 18.14 -26.82 30.87
C HIS A 93 18.45 -26.21 29.50
N HIS A 94 18.29 -26.99 28.43
CA HIS A 94 18.59 -26.62 27.04
C HIS A 94 17.52 -27.08 26.07
N ALA A 95 17.48 -26.46 24.89
CA ALA A 95 16.60 -26.85 23.80
C ALA A 95 17.32 -26.82 22.43
N ALA A 96 16.88 -27.67 21.51
CA ALA A 96 17.32 -27.67 20.12
C ALA A 96 16.10 -27.89 19.18
N ILE A 97 16.04 -27.19 18.06
CA ILE A 97 15.24 -27.62 16.90
C ILE A 97 16.06 -28.63 16.12
N HIS A 98 15.48 -29.80 15.85
CA HIS A 98 16.14 -30.83 15.04
C HIS A 98 15.28 -31.28 13.87
N ILE A 99 15.87 -31.26 12.68
CA ILE A 99 15.19 -31.39 11.39
C ILE A 99 15.74 -32.61 10.66
N VAL A 100 14.85 -33.48 10.19
CA VAL A 100 15.20 -34.68 9.45
C VAL A 100 14.36 -34.78 8.19
N ARG A 101 14.88 -34.28 7.07
CA ARG A 101 14.22 -34.29 5.76
C ARG A 101 14.01 -35.70 5.22
N ASP A 102 12.92 -35.93 4.51
CA ASP A 102 12.64 -37.20 3.82
C ASP A 102 13.18 -37.18 2.38
N HIS A 103 14.52 -37.18 2.25
CA HIS A 103 15.23 -37.31 0.98
C HIS A 103 15.69 -38.74 0.73
N GLU A 104 15.93 -39.09 -0.54
CA GLU A 104 16.27 -40.45 -0.98
C GLU A 104 17.51 -41.03 -0.26
N VAL A 105 18.55 -40.21 -0.04
CA VAL A 105 19.74 -40.58 0.75
C VAL A 105 19.35 -40.97 2.19
N ASN A 106 18.51 -40.17 2.84
CA ASN A 106 18.07 -40.44 4.22
C ASN A 106 17.18 -41.70 4.29
N ARG A 107 16.36 -41.96 3.26
CA ARG A 107 15.61 -43.22 3.13
C ARG A 107 16.52 -44.43 2.97
N SER A 108 17.58 -44.34 2.16
CA SER A 108 18.58 -45.40 2.00
C SER A 108 19.30 -45.69 3.32
N MET A 109 19.80 -44.66 4.01
CA MET A 109 20.49 -44.82 5.30
C MET A 109 19.57 -45.37 6.40
N ALA A 110 18.28 -45.03 6.39
CA ALA A 110 17.27 -45.58 7.29
C ALA A 110 16.90 -47.05 6.99
N LEU A 111 17.16 -47.55 5.78
CA LEU A 111 17.00 -48.96 5.41
C LEU A 111 18.22 -49.80 5.82
N GLU A 112 19.42 -49.22 5.77
CA GLU A 112 20.67 -49.90 6.17
C GLU A 112 20.79 -50.09 7.69
N ASN A 113 20.09 -49.26 8.49
CA ASN A 113 19.91 -49.40 9.95
C ASN A 113 21.23 -49.48 10.77
N ALA A 114 22.36 -49.06 10.17
CA ALA A 114 23.70 -49.21 10.74
C ALA A 114 24.43 -47.87 11.02
N VAL A 115 23.86 -46.73 10.59
CA VAL A 115 24.49 -45.42 10.77
C VAL A 115 23.95 -44.72 12.02
N VAL A 116 24.86 -44.21 12.84
CA VAL A 116 24.56 -43.37 14.01
C VAL A 116 25.17 -41.98 13.79
N PHE A 117 24.32 -40.95 13.72
CA PHE A 117 24.75 -39.55 13.64
C PHE A 117 25.10 -39.01 15.04
N ALA A 118 25.97 -38.01 15.12
CA ALA A 118 26.24 -37.29 16.37
C ALA A 118 25.77 -35.83 16.28
N ASP A 119 24.81 -35.48 17.14
CA ASP A 119 24.25 -34.14 17.29
C ASP A 119 24.72 -33.49 18.60
N HIS A 120 24.52 -32.17 18.75
CA HIS A 120 24.85 -31.45 19.97
C HIS A 120 23.71 -30.55 20.46
N ILE A 121 23.71 -30.26 21.77
CA ILE A 121 22.76 -29.38 22.45
C ILE A 121 23.44 -28.56 23.56
N ASP A 122 23.25 -27.25 23.55
CA ASP A 122 24.02 -26.24 24.29
C ASP A 122 23.31 -24.86 24.28
N TYR A 123 24.00 -23.80 24.68
CA TYR A 123 23.48 -22.43 24.62
C TYR A 123 23.32 -21.87 23.20
N VAL A 124 24.11 -22.29 22.20
CA VAL A 124 23.97 -21.82 20.81
C VAL A 124 22.73 -22.44 20.14
N THR A 125 22.52 -23.74 20.33
CA THR A 125 21.28 -24.42 19.90
C THR A 125 20.06 -23.91 20.67
N THR A 126 20.19 -23.59 21.96
CA THR A 126 19.11 -22.99 22.75
C THR A 126 18.78 -21.57 22.26
N ALA A 127 19.79 -20.76 21.93
CA ALA A 127 19.60 -19.44 21.30
C ALA A 127 18.90 -19.56 19.93
N LYS A 128 19.39 -20.43 19.03
CA LYS A 128 18.73 -20.70 17.73
C LYS A 128 17.29 -21.19 17.92
N THR A 129 17.02 -22.00 18.94
CA THR A 129 15.67 -22.49 19.25
C THR A 129 14.76 -21.37 19.73
N LEU A 130 15.25 -20.48 20.60
CA LEU A 130 14.52 -19.30 21.05
C LEU A 130 14.17 -18.38 19.87
N LEU A 131 15.11 -18.15 18.95
CA LEU A 131 14.85 -17.39 17.72
C LEU A 131 13.85 -18.12 16.79
N PHE A 132 13.99 -19.44 16.59
CA PHE A 132 13.11 -20.23 15.71
C PHE A 132 11.66 -20.30 16.21
N HIS A 133 11.37 -20.09 17.49
CA HIS A 133 9.97 -20.00 17.98
C HIS A 133 9.27 -18.67 17.62
N HIS A 134 9.94 -17.79 16.88
CA HIS A 134 9.34 -16.56 16.38
C HIS A 134 8.32 -16.80 15.26
N ALA A 135 7.15 -16.18 15.39
CA ALA A 135 6.00 -16.34 14.48
C ALA A 135 6.36 -16.22 13.00
N ASP A 136 7.12 -15.20 12.62
CA ASP A 136 7.57 -14.94 11.24
C ASP A 136 8.54 -15.99 10.64
N ILE A 137 9.07 -16.97 11.40
CA ILE A 137 10.05 -17.96 10.88
C ILE A 137 9.86 -19.40 11.40
N ILE A 138 8.99 -19.64 12.37
CA ILE A 138 8.68 -21.00 12.86
C ILE A 138 8.00 -21.82 11.74
N SER A 139 8.46 -23.05 11.52
CA SER A 139 7.77 -24.00 10.63
C SER A 139 7.90 -25.45 11.12
N LYS A 140 6.88 -26.25 10.80
CA LYS A 140 6.89 -27.73 10.94
C LYS A 140 7.28 -28.45 9.64
N ASP A 141 7.39 -27.74 8.51
CA ASP A 141 7.87 -28.32 7.24
C ASP A 141 9.41 -28.48 7.27
N PRO A 142 9.95 -29.70 7.07
CA PRO A 142 11.40 -29.95 7.09
C PRO A 142 12.20 -29.23 5.99
N ASP A 143 11.58 -28.86 4.86
CA ASP A 143 12.27 -28.16 3.79
C ASP A 143 12.38 -26.66 4.11
N THR A 144 11.28 -25.98 4.46
CA THR A 144 11.29 -24.60 5.01
C THR A 144 12.20 -24.46 6.21
N ALA A 145 12.04 -25.32 7.23
CA ALA A 145 12.75 -25.17 8.50
C ALA A 145 14.27 -25.24 8.33
N ASP A 146 14.76 -26.09 7.42
CA ASP A 146 16.19 -26.19 7.12
C ASP A 146 16.69 -24.96 6.34
N VAL A 147 15.91 -24.41 5.41
CA VAL A 147 16.24 -23.13 4.75
C VAL A 147 16.30 -21.97 5.76
N VAL A 148 15.37 -21.90 6.71
CA VAL A 148 15.42 -20.94 7.84
C VAL A 148 16.70 -21.14 8.68
N MET A 149 17.11 -22.39 8.92
CA MET A 149 18.34 -22.70 9.65
C MET A 149 19.62 -22.40 8.86
N GLU A 150 19.59 -22.30 7.51
CA GLU A 150 20.73 -21.80 6.72
C GLU A 150 21.08 -20.36 7.09
N HIS A 151 20.06 -19.50 7.30
CA HIS A 151 20.24 -18.10 7.73
C HIS A 151 20.76 -17.97 9.17
N MET A 152 20.87 -19.09 9.89
CA MET A 152 21.47 -19.20 11.23
C MET A 152 22.73 -20.09 11.27
N ASP A 153 23.24 -20.57 10.13
CA ASP A 153 24.40 -21.46 10.07
C ASP A 153 25.75 -20.70 10.05
N GLN A 154 26.77 -21.29 10.67
CA GLN A 154 28.10 -20.69 10.81
C GLN A 154 28.89 -20.58 9.49
N PHE A 155 28.55 -21.39 8.48
CA PHE A 155 29.21 -21.38 7.17
C PHE A 155 28.37 -20.68 6.10
N LYS A 156 27.03 -20.81 6.16
CA LYS A 156 26.10 -20.17 5.20
C LYS A 156 25.75 -18.72 5.56
N ALA A 157 25.71 -18.38 6.85
CA ALA A 157 25.36 -17.05 7.36
C ALA A 157 26.29 -16.56 8.49
N PRO A 158 27.63 -16.48 8.25
CA PRO A 158 28.63 -16.25 9.30
C PRO A 158 28.40 -14.96 10.10
N SER A 159 27.98 -13.86 9.45
CA SER A 159 27.69 -12.59 10.13
C SER A 159 26.50 -12.71 11.10
N THR A 160 25.43 -13.39 10.70
CA THR A 160 24.27 -13.66 11.57
C THR A 160 24.63 -14.61 12.70
N TYR A 161 25.44 -15.63 12.41
CA TYR A 161 25.90 -16.60 13.41
C TYR A 161 26.73 -15.97 14.54
N LEU A 162 27.56 -14.95 14.25
CA LEU A 162 28.30 -14.22 15.29
C LEU A 162 27.38 -13.51 16.30
N LEU A 163 26.25 -12.95 15.85
CA LEU A 163 25.25 -12.34 16.74
C LEU A 163 24.55 -13.41 17.61
N ILE A 164 24.28 -14.59 17.04
CA ILE A 164 23.71 -15.72 17.77
C ILE A 164 24.70 -16.28 18.81
N GLN A 165 26.00 -16.29 18.50
CA GLN A 165 27.06 -16.71 19.42
C GLN A 165 27.23 -15.74 20.60
N ASP A 166 27.10 -14.43 20.36
CA ASP A 166 27.07 -13.41 21.42
C ASP A 166 25.82 -13.54 22.31
N LEU A 167 24.62 -13.70 21.73
CA LEU A 167 23.40 -14.03 22.47
C LEU A 167 23.58 -15.29 23.34
N ALA A 168 24.08 -16.38 22.78
CA ALA A 168 24.34 -17.62 23.51
C ALA A 168 25.35 -17.43 24.67
N THR A 169 26.37 -16.58 24.47
CA THR A 169 27.35 -16.23 25.50
C THR A 169 26.69 -15.45 26.65
N LYS A 170 25.79 -14.51 26.32
CA LYS A 170 25.02 -13.73 27.30
C LYS A 170 24.00 -14.59 28.07
N MET A 171 23.29 -15.49 27.39
CA MET A 171 22.40 -16.47 28.02
C MET A 171 23.17 -17.36 29.01
N ARG A 172 24.36 -17.82 28.65
CA ARG A 172 25.24 -18.60 29.53
C ARG A 172 25.73 -17.81 30.74
N ALA A 173 25.96 -16.51 30.59
CA ALA A 173 26.33 -15.64 31.70
C ALA A 173 25.17 -15.37 32.68
N ALA A 174 23.92 -15.55 32.24
CA ALA A 174 22.73 -15.48 33.11
C ALA A 174 22.46 -16.79 33.87
N GLY A 175 22.94 -17.94 33.35
CA GLY A 175 22.78 -19.27 33.95
C GLY A 175 21.44 -19.96 33.60
N PRO A 176 21.29 -21.26 33.91
CA PRO A 176 20.12 -22.06 33.54
C PRO A 176 18.83 -21.60 34.24
N PRO A 177 17.64 -21.96 33.72
CA PRO A 177 16.38 -21.42 34.22
C PRO A 177 16.02 -21.87 35.63
N THR A 178 15.60 -20.93 36.49
CA THR A 178 15.09 -21.20 37.84
C THR A 178 13.76 -20.48 38.09
N GLN A 179 13.17 -20.60 39.29
CA GLN A 179 11.95 -19.86 39.63
C GLN A 179 12.12 -18.31 39.61
N SER A 180 13.33 -17.77 39.77
CA SER A 180 13.54 -16.31 39.95
C SER A 180 14.76 -15.71 39.25
N SER A 181 15.61 -16.53 38.63
CA SER A 181 16.79 -16.10 37.87
C SER A 181 17.13 -17.10 36.74
N GLY A 182 18.15 -16.76 35.94
CA GLY A 182 18.54 -17.49 34.74
C GLY A 182 18.26 -16.68 33.47
N TRP A 183 18.59 -17.24 32.30
CA TRP A 183 18.20 -16.65 31.01
C TRP A 183 16.67 -16.70 30.77
N ALA A 184 15.97 -17.58 31.48
CA ALA A 184 14.51 -17.66 31.56
C ALA A 184 14.07 -17.99 32.99
N THR A 185 12.82 -17.70 33.34
CA THR A 185 12.19 -18.09 34.61
C THR A 185 10.90 -18.88 34.38
N TYR A 186 10.47 -19.64 35.39
CA TYR A 186 9.19 -20.36 35.36
C TYR A 186 8.05 -19.45 35.81
N GLN A 187 6.95 -19.45 35.06
CA GLN A 187 5.71 -18.75 35.39
C GLN A 187 4.50 -19.70 35.31
N ASP A 188 3.48 -19.43 36.11
CA ASP A 188 2.26 -20.24 36.15
C ASP A 188 1.41 -20.08 34.87
N PHE A 189 0.92 -21.21 34.35
CA PHE A 189 0.16 -21.33 33.12
C PHE A 189 -1.09 -22.18 33.38
N ASN A 190 -2.29 -21.65 33.10
CA ASN A 190 -3.54 -22.39 33.28
C ASN A 190 -3.82 -23.27 32.06
N ALA A 191 -3.70 -24.59 32.21
CA ALA A 191 -3.88 -25.59 31.15
C ALA A 191 -5.29 -26.23 31.14
N GLY A 192 -6.33 -25.50 31.57
CA GLY A 192 -7.72 -25.96 31.57
C GLY A 192 -7.92 -27.16 32.50
N ASP A 193 -8.53 -28.24 32.00
CA ASP A 193 -8.76 -29.47 32.77
C ASP A 193 -7.48 -30.18 33.22
N LYS A 194 -6.30 -29.85 32.64
CA LYS A 194 -4.99 -30.30 33.16
C LYS A 194 -4.49 -29.46 34.36
N GLY A 195 -5.25 -28.45 34.78
CA GLY A 195 -4.97 -27.59 35.93
C GLY A 195 -3.86 -26.56 35.69
N MET A 196 -3.40 -25.93 36.77
CA MET A 196 -2.22 -25.07 36.72
C MET A 196 -0.97 -25.89 36.43
N LYS A 197 -0.18 -25.42 35.47
CA LYS A 197 1.14 -25.92 35.05
C LYS A 197 2.13 -24.76 35.07
N GLN A 198 3.36 -24.98 34.63
CA GLN A 198 4.39 -23.94 34.52
C GLN A 198 4.97 -23.90 33.11
N THR A 199 5.32 -22.69 32.67
CA THR A 199 5.99 -22.43 31.39
C THR A 199 7.22 -21.56 31.60
N LEU A 200 8.23 -21.71 30.75
CA LEU A 200 9.38 -20.81 30.70
C LEU A 200 9.01 -19.48 30.04
N VAL A 201 9.59 -18.41 30.59
CA VAL A 201 9.56 -17.04 30.06
C VAL A 201 11.00 -16.52 30.03
N PRO A 202 11.58 -16.18 28.86
CA PRO A 202 12.90 -15.56 28.78
C PRO A 202 12.91 -14.23 29.56
N SER A 203 14.01 -13.93 30.24
CA SER A 203 14.11 -12.68 31.01
C SER A 203 14.10 -11.45 30.08
N ASP A 204 13.61 -10.31 30.57
CA ASP A 204 13.64 -9.04 29.79
C ASP A 204 15.05 -8.71 29.29
N LEU A 205 16.09 -9.04 30.05
CA LEU A 205 17.48 -8.88 29.65
C LEU A 205 17.83 -9.77 28.45
N THR A 206 17.47 -11.05 28.50
CA THR A 206 17.66 -12.01 27.39
C THR A 206 16.87 -11.61 26.15
N MET A 207 15.64 -11.12 26.32
CA MET A 207 14.78 -10.63 25.23
C MET A 207 15.41 -9.43 24.51
N ASN A 208 15.87 -8.42 25.27
CA ASN A 208 16.59 -7.27 24.71
C ASN A 208 17.89 -7.68 24.01
N GLN A 209 18.64 -8.63 24.59
CA GLN A 209 19.89 -9.14 24.01
C GLN A 209 19.70 -9.96 22.72
N ALA A 210 18.50 -10.51 22.48
CA ALA A 210 18.20 -11.26 21.26
C ALA A 210 17.91 -10.36 20.04
N GLY A 211 17.59 -9.07 20.26
CA GLY A 211 17.09 -8.15 19.23
C GLY A 211 17.94 -8.06 17.96
N ASP A 212 19.26 -7.87 18.10
CA ASP A 212 20.18 -7.77 16.95
C ASP A 212 20.21 -9.06 16.13
N SER A 213 20.31 -10.21 16.81
CA SER A 213 20.35 -11.53 16.17
C SER A 213 19.02 -11.86 15.48
N MET A 214 17.88 -11.54 16.09
CA MET A 214 16.56 -11.68 15.48
C MET A 214 16.41 -10.79 14.25
N THR A 215 16.84 -9.53 14.35
CA THR A 215 16.78 -8.57 13.23
C THR A 215 17.58 -9.06 12.03
N ALA A 216 18.78 -9.59 12.23
CA ALA A 216 19.61 -10.16 11.17
C ALA A 216 18.98 -11.42 10.52
N VAL A 217 18.41 -12.34 11.32
CA VAL A 217 17.69 -13.51 10.80
C VAL A 217 16.45 -13.09 10.02
N GLN A 218 15.68 -12.12 10.51
CA GLN A 218 14.48 -11.63 9.82
C GLN A 218 14.80 -10.91 8.51
N ILE A 219 15.82 -10.04 8.46
CA ILE A 219 16.22 -9.35 7.23
C ILE A 219 16.66 -10.34 6.15
N SER A 220 17.46 -11.35 6.53
CA SER A 220 18.00 -12.35 5.61
C SER A 220 16.92 -13.31 5.10
N THR A 221 16.13 -13.93 5.99
CA THR A 221 15.00 -14.81 5.60
C THR A 221 13.95 -14.07 4.77
N LYS A 222 13.62 -12.81 5.10
CA LYS A 222 12.68 -11.97 4.34
C LYS A 222 13.26 -11.41 3.02
N ASN A 223 14.51 -11.70 2.66
CA ASN A 223 15.06 -11.46 1.31
C ASN A 223 15.17 -12.74 0.46
N ASP A 224 14.99 -13.92 1.05
CA ASP A 224 15.16 -15.21 0.36
C ASP A 224 13.86 -15.66 -0.31
N THR A 225 13.81 -15.62 -1.65
CA THR A 225 12.63 -16.04 -2.43
C THR A 225 12.32 -17.52 -2.35
N ARG A 226 13.24 -18.35 -1.81
CA ARG A 226 12.96 -19.76 -1.46
C ARG A 226 12.01 -19.89 -0.26
N LEU A 227 11.89 -18.83 0.55
CA LEU A 227 10.99 -18.72 1.69
C LEU A 227 9.71 -17.92 1.40
N GLN A 228 9.50 -17.49 0.15
CA GLN A 228 8.21 -16.95 -0.28
C GLN A 228 7.17 -18.08 -0.30
N ALA A 229 5.96 -17.83 0.21
CA ALA A 229 4.87 -18.80 0.07
C ALA A 229 4.42 -18.90 -1.40
N GLN A 230 4.29 -20.12 -1.92
CA GLN A 230 3.92 -20.39 -3.32
C GLN A 230 2.74 -21.38 -3.36
N PRO A 231 1.62 -21.06 -4.04
CA PRO A 231 0.39 -21.88 -3.98
C PRO A 231 0.50 -23.32 -4.51
N ASP A 232 1.57 -23.63 -5.25
CA ASP A 232 1.82 -24.89 -5.93
C ASP A 232 2.86 -25.78 -5.24
N LYS A 233 3.48 -25.32 -4.14
CA LYS A 233 4.54 -26.04 -3.42
C LYS A 233 4.12 -26.49 -2.03
N ILE A 234 4.68 -27.63 -1.62
CA ILE A 234 4.51 -28.22 -0.27
C ILE A 234 5.27 -27.41 0.80
N VAL A 235 6.28 -26.63 0.39
CA VAL A 235 7.13 -25.81 1.25
C VAL A 235 6.35 -24.63 1.82
N SER A 236 6.19 -24.57 3.14
CA SER A 236 5.46 -23.49 3.81
C SER A 236 6.31 -22.22 3.87
N GLY A 237 6.14 -21.29 2.94
CA GLY A 237 6.92 -20.04 2.95
C GLY A 237 6.70 -19.22 4.23
N THR A 238 7.76 -18.59 4.72
CA THR A 238 7.74 -17.78 5.96
C THR A 238 7.26 -16.34 5.73
N TRP A 239 7.20 -15.89 4.47
CA TRP A 239 6.66 -14.57 4.13
C TRP A 239 5.77 -14.58 2.89
N ASN A 240 4.71 -13.77 2.97
CA ASN A 240 3.90 -13.37 1.83
C ASN A 240 4.40 -12.03 1.27
N GLN A 241 4.15 -11.79 -0.01
CA GLN A 241 4.23 -10.47 -0.61
C GLN A 241 2.82 -10.03 -1.00
N ALA A 242 2.32 -8.97 -0.36
CA ALA A 242 1.15 -8.29 -0.85
C ALA A 242 1.47 -7.65 -2.21
N SER A 243 0.71 -7.99 -3.24
CA SER A 243 0.72 -7.19 -4.48
C SER A 243 -0.10 -5.93 -4.21
N GLY A 244 0.55 -4.78 -4.28
CA GLY A 244 -0.12 -3.50 -4.36
C GLY A 244 -0.97 -3.43 -5.63
N THR A 245 -2.01 -2.60 -5.60
CA THR A 245 -2.90 -2.40 -6.76
C THR A 245 -2.77 -0.94 -7.20
N SER A 246 -2.48 -0.71 -8.48
CA SER A 246 -2.73 0.59 -9.14
C SER A 246 -4.19 0.97 -8.90
N VAL A 247 -4.54 2.25 -8.80
CA VAL A 247 -5.95 2.67 -8.71
C VAL A 247 -6.60 2.56 -10.10
N GLN A 248 -6.89 1.30 -10.49
CA GLN A 248 -7.61 0.93 -11.70
C GLN A 248 -8.89 1.75 -11.78
N THR A 249 -8.88 2.73 -12.67
CA THR A 249 -9.93 3.72 -12.82
C THR A 249 -10.83 3.25 -13.95
N ASP A 250 -11.78 2.38 -13.58
CA ASP A 250 -12.54 1.49 -14.47
C ASP A 250 -12.98 2.13 -15.80
N GLY A 251 -12.25 1.77 -16.85
CA GLY A 251 -12.31 2.41 -18.15
C GLY A 251 -13.30 1.77 -19.11
N SER A 252 -14.60 1.74 -18.77
CA SER A 252 -15.63 1.36 -19.74
C SER A 252 -16.97 2.09 -19.53
N SER A 253 -17.18 3.19 -20.27
CA SER A 253 -18.39 4.00 -20.16
C SER A 253 -19.50 3.57 -21.13
N GLN A 254 -20.50 2.86 -20.60
CA GLN A 254 -21.91 2.88 -21.02
C GLN A 254 -22.74 2.09 -20.00
N SER A 255 -23.94 2.51 -19.58
CA SER A 255 -24.96 3.15 -20.42
C SER A 255 -25.81 4.23 -19.72
N ASP A 256 -25.81 5.47 -20.22
CA ASP A 256 -26.73 6.54 -19.78
C ASP A 256 -28.17 6.34 -20.27
N THR A 257 -28.99 5.63 -19.51
CA THR A 257 -30.45 5.54 -19.63
C THR A 257 -30.86 5.18 -18.21
N GLU A 258 -31.52 6.03 -17.42
CA GLU A 258 -32.44 7.16 -17.72
C GLU A 258 -32.54 8.11 -16.47
N LEU A 259 -32.89 9.43 -16.54
CA LEU A 259 -32.99 10.31 -15.32
C LEU A 259 -33.96 11.55 -15.29
N LEU A 260 -35.21 11.49 -15.72
CA LEU A 260 -36.31 12.40 -15.26
C LEU A 260 -37.59 11.56 -14.99
N GLU A 261 -38.72 11.70 -15.73
CA GLU A 261 -40.04 11.01 -15.60
C GLU A 261 -40.10 10.07 -14.37
N SER A 262 -40.34 10.61 -13.18
CA SER A 262 -40.94 11.92 -12.86
C SER A 262 -40.30 13.17 -13.52
N ILE A 263 -41.01 13.99 -14.33
CA ILE A 263 -42.44 14.31 -14.21
C ILE A 263 -43.20 14.43 -15.56
N ARG A 264 -44.16 13.54 -15.83
CA ARG A 264 -45.62 13.81 -15.99
C ARG A 264 -46.42 12.59 -16.49
N LEU A 265 -47.14 11.97 -15.56
CA LEU A 265 -48.60 11.76 -15.60
C LEU A 265 -49.18 11.14 -16.90
N THR A 266 -49.78 9.94 -16.90
CA THR A 266 -50.80 9.47 -15.94
C THR A 266 -51.09 7.99 -16.15
N ALA A 267 -51.31 7.22 -15.07
CA ALA A 267 -51.97 5.92 -15.14
C ALA A 267 -52.75 5.60 -13.85
N THR A 268 -54.07 5.75 -13.87
CA THR A 268 -54.96 5.07 -12.93
C THR A 268 -55.12 3.61 -13.37
N GLY A 269 -54.28 2.70 -12.85
CA GLY A 269 -54.32 1.28 -13.17
C GLY A 269 -52.98 0.59 -12.86
N ASP A 270 -53.02 -0.47 -12.05
CA ASP A 270 -51.84 -1.10 -11.44
C ASP A 270 -50.81 -1.66 -12.45
N ASN A 271 -49.53 -1.37 -12.23
CA ASN A 271 -48.36 -2.07 -12.80
C ASN A 271 -47.06 -1.74 -12.03
N TRP A 272 -47.05 -1.88 -10.71
CA TRP A 272 -45.84 -1.62 -9.90
C TRP A 272 -44.79 -2.74 -10.07
N THR A 273 -43.55 -2.35 -10.36
CA THR A 273 -42.38 -3.24 -10.45
C THR A 273 -41.20 -2.64 -9.70
N ALA A 274 -40.37 -3.49 -9.09
CA ALA A 274 -39.19 -3.08 -8.34
C ALA A 274 -37.94 -3.88 -8.77
N ALA A 275 -36.79 -3.22 -8.75
CA ALA A 275 -35.47 -3.79 -9.03
C ALA A 275 -34.46 -3.29 -7.99
N LEU A 276 -33.33 -3.99 -7.86
CA LEU A 276 -32.14 -3.46 -7.18
C LEU A 276 -31.30 -2.67 -8.19
N SER A 277 -30.61 -1.61 -7.74
CA SER A 277 -29.61 -0.92 -8.55
C SER A 277 -28.25 -1.62 -8.54
N ASN A 278 -28.07 -2.64 -7.70
CA ASN A 278 -26.92 -3.55 -7.72
C ASN A 278 -27.38 -4.96 -7.34
N SER A 279 -27.07 -5.93 -8.18
CA SER A 279 -27.36 -7.37 -7.98
C SER A 279 -26.10 -8.24 -7.97
N GLY A 280 -24.92 -7.63 -7.81
CA GLY A 280 -23.65 -8.33 -7.61
C GLY A 280 -23.26 -8.46 -6.14
N SER A 281 -22.09 -9.03 -5.87
CA SER A 281 -21.52 -9.09 -4.52
C SER A 281 -20.75 -7.80 -4.18
N ALA A 282 -20.99 -7.25 -2.99
CA ALA A 282 -20.27 -6.11 -2.42
C ALA A 282 -19.67 -6.52 -1.07
N ASN A 283 -18.36 -6.35 -0.88
CA ASN A 283 -17.63 -6.78 0.33
C ASN A 283 -17.89 -8.24 0.74
N GLY A 284 -18.09 -9.16 -0.22
CA GLY A 284 -18.43 -10.57 0.04
C GLY A 284 -19.92 -10.84 0.33
N LEU A 285 -20.79 -9.82 0.24
CA LEU A 285 -22.23 -9.90 0.45
C LEU A 285 -22.96 -9.68 -0.88
N GLU A 286 -23.58 -10.73 -1.42
CA GLU A 286 -24.46 -10.66 -2.60
C GLU A 286 -25.92 -10.50 -2.16
N SER A 287 -26.72 -9.73 -2.91
CA SER A 287 -28.14 -9.52 -2.62
C SER A 287 -29.01 -9.63 -3.87
N SER A 288 -30.16 -10.29 -3.74
CA SER A 288 -31.17 -10.41 -4.80
C SER A 288 -32.58 -10.16 -4.27
N ILE A 289 -33.45 -9.64 -5.14
CA ILE A 289 -34.85 -9.31 -4.84
C ILE A 289 -35.79 -10.06 -5.77
N LYS A 290 -36.95 -10.46 -5.25
CA LYS A 290 -38.04 -11.08 -6.01
C LYS A 290 -39.37 -10.53 -5.51
N VAL A 291 -40.14 -9.91 -6.39
CA VAL A 291 -41.51 -9.47 -6.06
C VAL A 291 -42.39 -10.71 -5.83
N LEU A 292 -43.00 -10.79 -4.64
CA LEU A 292 -43.95 -11.86 -4.28
C LEU A 292 -45.39 -11.45 -4.59
N ASP A 293 -45.72 -10.19 -4.34
CA ASP A 293 -47.04 -9.62 -4.59
C ASP A 293 -46.92 -8.11 -4.85
N SER A 294 -47.14 -7.69 -6.10
CA SER A 294 -47.07 -6.27 -6.49
C SER A 294 -48.25 -5.44 -5.95
N THR A 295 -49.39 -6.06 -5.65
CA THR A 295 -50.57 -5.37 -5.08
C THR A 295 -50.41 -5.11 -3.59
N LYS A 296 -49.73 -6.02 -2.87
CA LYS A 296 -49.33 -5.83 -1.45
C LYS A 296 -47.96 -5.16 -1.28
N ARG A 297 -47.21 -4.96 -2.37
CA ARG A 297 -45.82 -4.44 -2.37
C ARG A 297 -44.89 -5.30 -1.48
N GLN A 298 -45.05 -6.61 -1.59
CA GLN A 298 -44.29 -7.62 -0.84
C GLN A 298 -43.16 -8.20 -1.70
N VAL A 299 -41.98 -8.36 -1.10
CA VAL A 299 -40.77 -8.89 -1.73
C VAL A 299 -40.11 -9.97 -0.87
N GLU A 300 -39.38 -10.87 -1.53
CA GLU A 300 -38.44 -11.82 -0.95
C GLU A 300 -37.03 -11.30 -1.21
N ILE A 301 -36.22 -11.20 -0.15
CA ILE A 301 -34.84 -10.72 -0.21
C ILE A 301 -33.94 -11.89 0.19
N THR A 302 -32.96 -12.21 -0.66
CA THR A 302 -31.93 -13.23 -0.39
C THR A 302 -30.57 -12.56 -0.33
N MET A 303 -29.81 -12.87 0.72
CA MET A 303 -28.49 -12.31 1.01
C MET A 303 -27.49 -13.45 1.26
N ASN A 304 -26.39 -13.49 0.49
CA ASN A 304 -25.36 -14.53 0.59
C ASN A 304 -24.04 -13.90 1.06
N ASN A 305 -23.45 -14.40 2.15
CA ASN A 305 -22.14 -14.02 2.69
C ASN A 305 -21.09 -15.10 2.35
N TYR A 306 -20.08 -14.70 1.58
CA TYR A 306 -19.03 -15.57 1.07
C TYR A 306 -17.69 -15.47 1.82
N TYR A 307 -17.62 -14.65 2.87
CA TYR A 307 -16.41 -14.42 3.67
C TYR A 307 -16.37 -15.27 4.95
N ILE A 308 -15.19 -15.47 5.54
CA ILE A 308 -14.89 -16.28 6.74
C ILE A 308 -15.26 -15.53 8.05
N ARG A 309 -16.43 -14.88 8.07
CA ARG A 309 -16.92 -14.03 9.18
C ARG A 309 -18.44 -14.11 9.35
N TRP A 310 -18.96 -13.64 10.48
CA TRP A 310 -20.40 -13.50 10.75
C TRP A 310 -20.90 -12.07 10.50
N LEU A 311 -22.14 -11.93 10.02
CA LEU A 311 -22.83 -10.65 9.79
C LEU A 311 -24.25 -10.66 10.35
N GLY A 312 -24.73 -9.55 10.91
CA GLY A 312 -26.16 -9.24 11.04
C GLY A 312 -26.73 -8.57 9.78
N ALA A 313 -28.05 -8.40 9.70
CA ALA A 313 -28.73 -7.75 8.58
C ALA A 313 -29.84 -6.79 9.05
N TYR A 314 -30.01 -5.69 8.31
CA TYR A 314 -30.91 -4.57 8.64
C TYR A 314 -31.61 -3.96 7.40
N ILE A 315 -32.74 -3.26 7.59
CA ILE A 315 -33.50 -2.56 6.54
C ILE A 315 -34.00 -1.17 6.98
N GLN A 316 -34.14 -0.25 6.01
CA GLN A 316 -34.69 1.11 6.12
C GLN A 316 -35.53 1.45 4.87
N PHE A 317 -36.64 2.17 5.03
CA PHE A 317 -37.54 2.57 3.92
C PHE A 317 -37.47 4.08 3.64
N ILE A 318 -37.67 4.48 2.37
CA ILE A 318 -37.49 5.85 1.88
C ILE A 318 -38.79 6.37 1.22
N ASP A 319 -39.21 7.58 1.59
CA ASP A 319 -40.40 8.26 1.05
C ASP A 319 -40.18 8.99 -0.29
N ALA A 320 -41.26 9.54 -0.86
CA ALA A 320 -41.27 10.21 -2.17
C ALA A 320 -40.40 11.48 -2.23
N ASP A 321 -40.11 12.09 -1.09
CA ASP A 321 -39.24 13.27 -0.96
C ASP A 321 -37.78 12.89 -0.64
N GLY A 322 -37.48 11.59 -0.52
CA GLY A 322 -36.14 11.04 -0.31
C GLY A 322 -35.72 10.80 1.14
N ASN A 323 -36.64 10.84 2.11
CA ASN A 323 -36.32 10.79 3.54
C ASN A 323 -36.52 9.39 4.15
N ALA A 324 -35.77 9.10 5.22
CA ALA A 324 -35.81 7.81 5.91
C ALA A 324 -36.96 7.70 6.92
N MET A 325 -37.77 6.65 6.78
CA MET A 325 -39.01 6.45 7.54
C MET A 325 -38.79 5.86 8.95
N SER A 326 -39.56 6.33 9.93
CA SER A 326 -39.63 5.73 11.28
C SER A 326 -40.60 4.55 11.31
N THR A 327 -40.15 3.40 11.83
CA THR A 327 -40.85 2.09 11.77
C THR A 327 -40.72 1.27 13.08
N PRO A 328 -40.99 1.84 14.27
CA PRO A 328 -40.72 1.18 15.57
C PRO A 328 -41.56 -0.10 15.83
N THR A 329 -42.68 -0.30 15.13
CA THR A 329 -43.54 -1.49 15.25
C THR A 329 -43.33 -2.54 14.16
N TRP A 330 -42.60 -2.23 13.09
CA TRP A 330 -42.39 -3.13 11.93
C TRP A 330 -41.57 -4.38 12.31
N GLN A 331 -41.79 -5.48 11.61
CA GLN A 331 -41.03 -6.74 11.73
C GLN A 331 -40.97 -7.40 10.34
N PRO A 332 -39.95 -8.21 10.01
CA PRO A 332 -39.97 -9.04 8.81
C PRO A 332 -41.07 -10.11 8.89
N ASP A 333 -41.66 -10.43 7.74
CA ASP A 333 -42.93 -11.19 7.65
C ASP A 333 -42.79 -12.65 8.15
N ASP A 334 -41.57 -13.19 8.16
CA ASP A 334 -41.22 -14.57 8.56
C ASP A 334 -40.25 -14.66 9.78
N GLY A 335 -40.03 -13.54 10.49
CA GLY A 335 -38.97 -13.36 11.50
C GLY A 335 -39.08 -14.10 12.84
N GLY A 336 -39.60 -15.33 12.90
CA GLY A 336 -39.90 -16.07 14.15
C GLY A 336 -38.78 -16.06 15.19
N LEU A 337 -37.69 -16.82 14.97
CA LEU A 337 -36.54 -16.89 15.89
C LEU A 337 -35.82 -15.53 16.02
N VAL A 338 -35.80 -14.73 14.94
CA VAL A 338 -35.18 -13.41 14.89
C VAL A 338 -35.84 -12.48 15.91
N SER A 339 -37.18 -12.48 15.97
CA SER A 339 -37.97 -11.65 16.91
C SER A 339 -37.74 -11.99 18.39
N GLU A 340 -37.52 -13.27 18.71
CA GLU A 340 -37.18 -13.69 20.08
C GLU A 340 -35.79 -13.18 20.50
N ILE A 341 -34.84 -13.17 19.57
CA ILE A 341 -33.46 -12.69 19.81
C ILE A 341 -33.43 -11.15 19.87
N MET A 342 -34.21 -10.46 19.03
CA MET A 342 -34.41 -9.01 19.09
C MET A 342 -34.92 -8.55 20.46
N GLN A 343 -35.87 -9.29 21.05
CA GLN A 343 -36.42 -9.01 22.38
C GLN A 343 -35.43 -9.32 23.52
N ALA A 344 -34.58 -10.33 23.36
CA ALA A 344 -33.60 -10.74 24.37
C ALA A 344 -32.33 -9.86 24.41
N LEU A 345 -31.96 -9.23 23.29
CA LEU A 345 -30.67 -8.53 23.12
C LEU A 345 -30.77 -7.04 22.69
N ASP A 346 -31.98 -6.48 22.58
CA ASP A 346 -32.24 -5.06 22.28
C ASP A 346 -31.52 -4.53 21.00
N LEU A 347 -31.70 -5.21 19.86
CA LEU A 347 -30.91 -5.00 18.63
C LEU A 347 -31.48 -3.97 17.63
N ASN A 348 -32.55 -3.24 17.96
CA ASN A 348 -33.28 -2.36 17.01
C ASN A 348 -33.01 -0.85 17.22
N TYR A 349 -33.38 -0.07 16.19
CA TYR A 349 -33.57 1.38 16.19
C TYR A 349 -34.95 1.73 15.63
N ASP A 350 -35.44 2.95 15.88
CA ASP A 350 -36.77 3.38 15.40
C ASP A 350 -36.87 3.42 13.87
N ASN A 351 -35.82 3.90 13.18
CA ASN A 351 -35.79 4.04 11.71
C ASN A 351 -34.98 2.95 10.97
N MET A 352 -34.55 1.89 11.67
CA MET A 352 -33.81 0.78 11.07
C MET A 352 -33.94 -0.51 11.86
N ARG A 353 -34.34 -1.59 11.19
CA ARG A 353 -34.85 -2.82 11.83
C ARG A 353 -33.99 -4.04 11.52
N PHE A 354 -33.69 -4.84 12.55
CA PHE A 354 -32.93 -6.09 12.40
C PHE A 354 -33.79 -7.15 11.72
N ILE A 355 -33.23 -7.85 10.74
CA ILE A 355 -33.96 -8.84 9.90
C ILE A 355 -33.33 -10.23 9.89
N GLY A 356 -32.11 -10.41 10.42
CA GLY A 356 -31.48 -11.72 10.55
C GLY A 356 -29.96 -11.64 10.70
N TRP A 357 -29.29 -12.78 10.57
CA TRP A 357 -27.83 -12.87 10.53
C TRP A 357 -27.38 -13.98 9.55
N MET A 358 -26.12 -13.93 9.16
CA MET A 358 -25.45 -14.82 8.21
C MET A 358 -24.19 -15.41 8.85
N SER A 359 -23.93 -16.69 8.60
CA SER A 359 -22.70 -17.38 9.01
C SER A 359 -21.53 -17.06 8.08
N PRO A 360 -20.30 -17.49 8.42
CA PRO A 360 -19.20 -17.61 7.48
C PRO A 360 -19.55 -18.53 6.31
N ILE A 361 -18.78 -18.42 5.23
CA ILE A 361 -18.52 -19.53 4.32
C ILE A 361 -17.92 -20.72 5.08
N ASN A 362 -18.37 -21.94 4.80
CA ASN A 362 -17.82 -23.13 5.46
C ASN A 362 -16.37 -23.40 5.01
N THR A 363 -15.53 -23.93 5.90
CA THR A 363 -14.11 -24.23 5.62
C THR A 363 -13.72 -25.65 6.05
N ALA A 364 -12.78 -26.22 5.28
CA ALA A 364 -12.08 -27.47 5.61
C ALA A 364 -10.57 -27.23 5.41
N PHE A 365 -9.75 -27.48 6.46
CA PHE A 365 -8.32 -27.13 6.47
C PHE A 365 -8.05 -25.67 6.05
N ALA A 366 -8.88 -24.74 6.52
CA ALA A 366 -8.93 -23.32 6.14
C ALA A 366 -9.29 -22.99 4.67
N ILE A 367 -9.54 -23.97 3.80
CA ILE A 367 -9.99 -23.73 2.42
C ILE A 367 -11.51 -23.45 2.40
N PRO A 368 -11.99 -22.33 1.82
CA PRO A 368 -13.41 -22.03 1.70
C PRO A 368 -14.17 -22.93 0.72
N ILE A 369 -15.38 -23.33 1.12
CA ILE A 369 -16.30 -24.17 0.33
C ILE A 369 -17.39 -23.27 -0.28
N SER A 370 -17.16 -22.77 -1.49
CA SER A 370 -18.06 -21.82 -2.19
C SER A 370 -19.46 -22.34 -2.49
N ALA A 371 -19.68 -23.66 -2.38
CA ALA A 371 -20.99 -24.30 -2.47
C ALA A 371 -21.79 -24.33 -1.15
N ASP A 372 -21.21 -23.86 -0.03
CA ASP A 372 -21.81 -23.80 1.31
C ASP A 372 -21.57 -22.41 1.96
N PRO A 373 -22.08 -21.31 1.33
CA PRO A 373 -21.97 -19.95 1.87
C PRO A 373 -22.97 -19.71 3.01
N GLY A 374 -22.72 -18.69 3.82
CA GLY A 374 -23.67 -18.27 4.85
C GLY A 374 -24.82 -17.47 4.25
N GLN A 375 -26.05 -17.97 4.36
CA GLN A 375 -27.21 -17.40 3.68
C GLN A 375 -28.28 -16.89 4.66
N LEU A 376 -28.92 -15.78 4.30
CA LEU A 376 -30.17 -15.27 4.87
C LEU A 376 -31.21 -15.11 3.76
N VAL A 377 -32.43 -15.59 4.01
CA VAL A 377 -33.62 -15.32 3.17
C VAL A 377 -34.70 -14.76 4.08
N VAL A 378 -35.35 -13.67 3.68
CA VAL A 378 -36.32 -12.96 4.51
C VAL A 378 -37.42 -12.30 3.65
N LYS A 379 -38.63 -12.20 4.21
CA LYS A 379 -39.78 -11.58 3.53
C LYS A 379 -40.13 -10.23 4.11
N VAL A 380 -40.40 -9.28 3.21
CA VAL A 380 -40.56 -7.87 3.52
C VAL A 380 -41.77 -7.33 2.78
N THR A 381 -42.74 -6.83 3.53
CA THR A 381 -43.80 -5.97 3.01
C THR A 381 -43.40 -4.50 3.19
N PHE A 382 -43.40 -3.73 2.08
CA PHE A 382 -43.09 -2.29 2.11
C PHE A 382 -44.19 -1.50 2.84
N PRO A 383 -43.84 -0.51 3.70
CA PRO A 383 -44.83 0.37 4.31
C PRO A 383 -45.47 1.31 3.29
N GLU A 384 -46.65 1.83 3.63
CA GLU A 384 -47.38 2.82 2.85
C GLU A 384 -46.53 4.08 2.62
N ASN A 385 -46.67 4.71 1.45
CA ASN A 385 -45.95 5.93 1.01
C ASN A 385 -44.42 5.82 0.77
N ALA A 386 -43.77 4.69 1.07
CA ALA A 386 -42.40 4.46 0.60
C ALA A 386 -42.34 4.40 -0.94
N VAL A 387 -41.31 4.97 -1.58
CA VAL A 387 -41.05 4.80 -3.03
C VAL A 387 -39.81 3.95 -3.31
N SER A 388 -38.87 3.88 -2.37
CA SER A 388 -37.66 3.05 -2.43
C SER A 388 -37.26 2.56 -1.04
N ALA A 389 -36.18 1.76 -0.92
CA ALA A 389 -35.68 1.24 0.35
C ALA A 389 -34.18 0.91 0.28
N ASN A 390 -33.53 0.94 1.45
CA ASN A 390 -32.14 0.55 1.66
C ASN A 390 -32.07 -0.74 2.50
N ILE A 391 -31.17 -1.65 2.15
CA ILE A 391 -30.85 -2.87 2.92
C ILE A 391 -29.36 -2.88 3.30
N TYR A 392 -29.03 -3.54 4.41
CA TYR A 392 -27.69 -3.52 5.00
C TYR A 392 -27.28 -4.89 5.54
N GLY A 393 -26.01 -5.27 5.35
CA GLY A 393 -25.33 -6.30 6.15
C GLY A 393 -24.28 -5.64 7.05
N CYS A 394 -24.15 -6.11 8.29
CA CYS A 394 -23.39 -5.43 9.35
C CYS A 394 -22.53 -6.40 10.17
N GLY A 395 -21.25 -6.11 10.39
CA GLY A 395 -20.34 -6.94 11.20
C GLY A 395 -19.19 -6.10 11.75
N ILE A 396 -18.09 -6.71 12.22
CA ILE A 396 -16.86 -5.93 12.47
C ILE A 396 -16.39 -5.37 11.12
N GLY A 397 -16.08 -4.09 11.10
CA GLY A 397 -15.67 -3.36 9.91
C GLY A 397 -14.87 -2.12 10.26
N THR A 398 -14.77 -1.20 9.30
CA THR A 398 -14.11 0.10 9.47
C THR A 398 -15.05 1.28 9.10
N GLY A 399 -14.67 2.49 9.51
CA GLY A 399 -15.47 3.71 9.35
C GLY A 399 -16.29 4.07 10.59
N SER A 400 -17.17 5.07 10.46
CA SER A 400 -18.04 5.56 11.54
C SER A 400 -19.39 4.84 11.55
N ASN A 401 -19.70 4.09 12.60
CA ASN A 401 -21.01 3.46 12.75
C ASN A 401 -21.97 4.37 13.54
N GLN A 402 -23.00 4.91 12.86
CA GLN A 402 -24.06 5.71 13.50
C GLN A 402 -25.03 4.86 14.35
N TYR A 403 -24.98 3.54 14.18
CA TYR A 403 -25.89 2.57 14.76
C TYR A 403 -25.10 1.48 15.53
N PRO A 404 -24.41 1.81 16.65
CA PRO A 404 -23.44 0.93 17.32
C PRO A 404 -23.97 -0.43 17.83
N LYS A 405 -25.29 -0.69 17.84
CA LYS A 405 -25.87 -2.02 18.11
C LYS A 405 -25.70 -3.00 16.92
N THR A 406 -25.58 -2.50 15.69
CA THR A 406 -25.63 -3.32 14.46
C THR A 406 -24.54 -4.41 14.31
N PRO A 407 -23.28 -4.24 14.79
CA PRO A 407 -22.23 -5.22 14.51
C PRO A 407 -22.08 -6.28 15.60
N VAL A 408 -22.80 -6.15 16.74
CA VAL A 408 -22.57 -6.94 17.96
C VAL A 408 -22.67 -8.44 17.71
N VAL A 409 -23.72 -8.90 17.02
CA VAL A 409 -23.95 -10.33 16.73
C VAL A 409 -22.88 -10.89 15.80
N GLY A 410 -22.54 -10.17 14.72
CA GLY A 410 -21.47 -10.58 13.80
C GLY A 410 -20.08 -10.57 14.44
N GLY A 411 -19.82 -9.62 15.34
CA GLY A 411 -18.50 -9.45 15.93
C GLY A 411 -18.13 -10.47 16.99
N VAL A 412 -19.03 -10.75 17.95
CA VAL A 412 -18.75 -11.74 19.00
C VAL A 412 -18.50 -13.13 18.40
N PHE A 413 -19.25 -13.50 17.36
CA PHE A 413 -19.10 -14.78 16.68
C PHE A 413 -17.85 -14.87 15.80
N THR A 414 -17.49 -13.82 15.06
CA THR A 414 -16.23 -13.78 14.28
C THR A 414 -15.01 -13.86 15.20
N GLY A 415 -15.00 -13.10 16.31
CA GLY A 415 -13.91 -13.12 17.29
C GLY A 415 -13.68 -14.50 17.93
N LEU A 416 -14.76 -15.21 18.26
CA LEU A 416 -14.69 -16.52 18.90
C LEU A 416 -14.28 -17.64 17.92
N ALA A 417 -15.00 -17.76 16.80
CA ALA A 417 -14.91 -18.95 15.93
C ALA A 417 -13.88 -18.82 14.80
N ASN A 418 -13.61 -17.61 14.31
CA ASN A 418 -12.78 -17.36 13.13
C ASN A 418 -11.41 -16.73 13.46
N LEU A 419 -11.14 -16.43 14.74
CA LEU A 419 -9.90 -15.81 15.23
C LEU A 419 -9.35 -16.49 16.49
N GLY A 420 -10.18 -16.66 17.54
CA GLY A 420 -9.77 -17.32 18.80
C GLY A 420 -9.37 -18.78 18.62
N ILE A 421 -10.30 -19.64 18.20
CA ILE A 421 -10.07 -21.10 18.08
C ILE A 421 -8.90 -21.46 17.13
N PRO A 422 -8.74 -20.83 15.93
CA PRO A 422 -7.57 -21.06 15.08
C PRO A 422 -6.22 -20.76 15.74
N THR A 423 -6.14 -19.71 16.58
CA THR A 423 -4.90 -19.34 17.30
C THR A 423 -4.48 -20.43 18.28
N LEU A 424 -5.45 -21.01 19.02
CA LEU A 424 -5.20 -22.12 19.95
C LEU A 424 -4.71 -23.38 19.22
N PHE A 425 -5.31 -23.71 18.08
CA PHE A 425 -4.93 -24.86 17.26
C PHE A 425 -3.55 -24.70 16.61
N LEU A 426 -3.18 -23.50 16.15
CA LEU A 426 -1.84 -23.21 15.64
C LEU A 426 -0.76 -23.44 16.72
N GLY A 427 -0.98 -22.93 17.94
CA GLY A 427 -0.05 -23.10 19.06
C GLY A 427 0.08 -24.54 19.56
N LEU A 428 -0.97 -25.35 19.43
CA LEU A 428 -0.96 -26.79 19.73
C LEU A 428 -0.53 -27.66 18.53
N GLY A 429 -0.42 -27.07 17.35
CA GLY A 429 -0.06 -27.77 16.10
C GLY A 429 -1.11 -28.76 15.60
N VAL A 430 -2.39 -28.53 15.93
CA VAL A 430 -3.55 -29.36 15.56
C VAL A 430 -4.30 -28.71 14.39
N ALA A 431 -4.88 -29.52 13.49
CA ALA A 431 -5.67 -29.03 12.36
C ALA A 431 -7.06 -29.68 12.34
N ALA A 432 -8.12 -28.88 12.50
CA ALA A 432 -9.50 -29.35 12.41
C ALA A 432 -9.89 -29.63 10.94
N GLN A 433 -10.52 -30.79 10.70
CA GLN A 433 -10.87 -31.20 9.33
C GLN A 433 -12.06 -30.41 8.75
N THR A 434 -12.98 -29.93 9.59
CA THR A 434 -14.06 -29.02 9.20
C THR A 434 -14.57 -28.22 10.40
N TYR A 435 -14.93 -26.96 10.17
CA TYR A 435 -15.51 -26.09 11.19
C TYR A 435 -17.06 -26.14 11.26
N LYS A 436 -17.74 -26.86 10.35
CA LYS A 436 -19.21 -26.91 10.32
C LYS A 436 -19.86 -27.33 11.66
N PRO A 437 -19.38 -28.36 12.39
CA PRO A 437 -19.96 -28.74 13.68
C PRO A 437 -19.86 -27.64 14.75
N LEU A 438 -18.82 -26.81 14.70
CA LEU A 438 -18.69 -25.63 15.57
C LEU A 438 -19.70 -24.55 15.16
N TYR A 439 -19.91 -24.31 13.87
CA TYR A 439 -20.90 -23.35 13.39
C TYR A 439 -22.34 -23.80 13.70
N ASP A 440 -22.63 -25.11 13.69
CA ASP A 440 -23.94 -25.65 14.07
C ASP A 440 -24.30 -25.38 15.55
N LEU A 441 -23.32 -25.34 16.46
CA LEU A 441 -23.53 -24.90 17.85
C LEU A 441 -24.00 -23.43 17.92
N MET A 442 -23.53 -22.59 17.00
CA MET A 442 -23.78 -21.14 16.97
C MET A 442 -25.20 -20.82 16.46
N GLY A 443 -25.91 -21.78 15.87
CA GLY A 443 -27.35 -21.69 15.60
C GLY A 443 -28.26 -21.90 16.82
N ASN A 444 -27.73 -22.31 17.98
CA ASN A 444 -28.55 -22.67 19.13
C ASN A 444 -28.97 -21.45 19.98
N LYS A 445 -30.28 -21.17 20.10
CA LYS A 445 -30.84 -20.06 20.90
C LYS A 445 -30.23 -19.88 22.30
N LYS A 446 -29.97 -20.97 23.05
CA LYS A 446 -29.39 -20.87 24.40
C LYS A 446 -27.89 -20.50 24.36
N PHE A 447 -27.17 -20.97 23.36
CA PHE A 447 -25.76 -20.62 23.14
C PHE A 447 -25.60 -19.18 22.66
N ILE A 448 -26.40 -18.77 21.65
CA ILE A 448 -26.47 -17.39 21.14
C ILE A 448 -26.67 -16.40 22.29
N ILE A 449 -27.72 -16.58 23.09
CA ILE A 449 -28.04 -15.65 24.19
C ILE A 449 -26.92 -15.61 25.23
N ALA A 450 -26.37 -16.76 25.64
CA ALA A 450 -25.31 -16.80 26.65
C ALA A 450 -24.00 -16.14 26.17
N VAL A 451 -23.53 -16.50 24.98
CA VAL A 451 -22.24 -16.02 24.43
C VAL A 451 -22.32 -14.55 24.04
N VAL A 452 -23.41 -14.10 23.40
CA VAL A 452 -23.56 -12.69 23.01
C VAL A 452 -23.77 -11.79 24.24
N SER A 453 -24.50 -12.23 25.28
CA SER A 453 -24.63 -11.44 26.52
C SER A 453 -23.29 -11.24 27.25
N ILE A 454 -22.43 -12.27 27.25
CA ILE A 454 -21.07 -12.16 27.80
C ILE A 454 -20.21 -11.25 26.92
N GLY A 455 -20.30 -11.38 25.59
CA GLY A 455 -19.63 -10.46 24.66
C GLY A 455 -20.03 -8.99 24.84
N VAL A 456 -21.32 -8.71 25.03
CA VAL A 456 -21.82 -7.35 25.37
C VAL A 456 -21.25 -6.86 26.70
N THR A 457 -21.07 -7.74 27.68
CA THR A 457 -20.49 -7.40 28.99
C THR A 457 -18.99 -7.11 28.92
N TYR A 458 -18.23 -7.85 28.11
CA TYR A 458 -16.78 -7.68 27.96
C TYR A 458 -16.39 -6.57 26.97
N PHE A 459 -17.17 -6.32 25.92
CA PHE A 459 -16.81 -5.40 24.83
C PHE A 459 -17.71 -4.16 24.71
N GLY A 460 -18.73 -4.03 25.55
CA GLY A 460 -19.73 -2.94 25.49
C GLY A 460 -19.17 -1.52 25.71
N ALA A 461 -17.95 -1.39 26.23
CA ALA A 461 -17.21 -0.12 26.28
C ALA A 461 -16.16 -0.01 25.17
N ASP A 462 -15.37 -1.07 24.94
CA ASP A 462 -14.16 -1.00 24.11
C ASP A 462 -14.43 -0.99 22.60
N PHE A 463 -15.53 -1.58 22.12
CA PHE A 463 -15.98 -1.38 20.73
C PHE A 463 -16.30 0.09 20.40
N ILE A 464 -16.61 0.90 21.43
CA ILE A 464 -17.11 2.26 21.26
C ILE A 464 -16.00 3.31 21.38
N TYR A 465 -14.97 3.08 22.21
CA TYR A 465 -14.15 4.20 22.72
C TYR A 465 -12.72 4.37 22.16
N ASN A 466 -12.07 3.36 21.58
CA ASN A 466 -10.67 3.47 21.12
C ASN A 466 -10.40 3.16 19.63
N GLY A 467 -11.24 2.36 18.96
CA GLY A 467 -11.01 1.98 17.56
C GLY A 467 -11.05 3.15 16.56
N ALA A 468 -11.78 4.22 16.87
CA ALA A 468 -12.07 5.32 15.96
C ALA A 468 -10.89 6.28 15.71
N VAL A 469 -9.90 6.36 16.60
CA VAL A 469 -8.86 7.41 16.57
C VAL A 469 -7.53 6.93 15.98
N ASN A 470 -7.13 5.68 16.25
CA ASN A 470 -5.73 5.25 16.06
C ASN A 470 -5.48 4.23 14.93
N LYS A 471 -6.51 3.74 14.23
CA LYS A 471 -6.39 2.72 13.15
C LYS A 471 -5.49 1.51 13.50
N LYS A 472 -5.48 1.07 14.76
CA LYS A 472 -4.71 -0.11 15.22
C LYS A 472 -5.66 -1.15 15.78
N MET A 473 -5.42 -2.42 15.45
CA MET A 473 -6.10 -3.54 16.07
C MET A 473 -5.68 -3.62 17.54
N ASP A 474 -6.64 -3.71 18.47
CA ASP A 474 -6.31 -3.95 19.88
C ASP A 474 -6.04 -5.44 20.11
N TRP A 475 -4.77 -5.83 19.96
CA TRP A 475 -4.29 -7.19 20.21
C TRP A 475 -4.49 -7.65 21.67
N LYS A 476 -4.66 -6.72 22.62
CA LYS A 476 -5.02 -7.06 24.00
C LYS A 476 -6.47 -7.56 24.09
N ALA A 477 -7.39 -6.94 23.36
CA ALA A 477 -8.76 -7.44 23.23
C ALA A 477 -8.82 -8.85 22.62
N PHE A 478 -7.92 -9.18 21.69
CA PHE A 478 -7.76 -10.55 21.17
C PHE A 478 -7.25 -11.55 22.21
N SER A 479 -6.29 -11.16 23.06
CA SER A 479 -5.88 -12.01 24.19
C SER A 479 -7.01 -12.23 25.21
N SER A 480 -7.96 -11.29 25.34
CA SER A 480 -9.19 -11.46 26.13
C SER A 480 -10.26 -12.32 25.45
N LEU A 481 -10.39 -12.27 24.11
CA LEU A 481 -11.30 -13.16 23.36
C LEU A 481 -10.96 -14.64 23.59
N LEU A 482 -9.67 -14.99 23.65
CA LEU A 482 -9.23 -16.35 23.98
C LEU A 482 -9.66 -16.81 25.38
N GLN A 483 -9.77 -15.90 26.35
CA GLN A 483 -10.21 -16.23 27.72
C GLN A 483 -11.70 -16.61 27.77
N ILE A 484 -12.52 -16.13 26.83
CA ILE A 484 -13.96 -16.44 26.77
C ILE A 484 -14.21 -17.93 26.49
N LEU A 485 -13.31 -18.61 25.75
CA LEU A 485 -13.38 -20.06 25.50
C LEU A 485 -13.38 -20.89 26.79
N PHE A 486 -12.70 -20.42 27.84
CA PHE A 486 -12.56 -21.10 29.12
C PHE A 486 -13.66 -20.72 30.14
N THR A 487 -14.70 -20.00 29.70
CA THR A 487 -15.88 -19.69 30.53
C THR A 487 -16.95 -20.79 30.43
N GLN A 488 -17.79 -20.94 31.47
CA GLN A 488 -18.88 -21.93 31.50
C GLN A 488 -19.92 -21.78 30.35
N ALA A 489 -19.97 -20.63 29.67
CA ALA A 489 -20.82 -20.46 28.49
C ALA A 489 -20.25 -21.15 27.23
N CYS A 490 -18.93 -21.27 27.14
CA CYS A 490 -18.22 -21.80 25.98
C CYS A 490 -17.84 -23.28 26.11
N THR A 491 -18.14 -23.95 27.23
CA THR A 491 -17.75 -25.35 27.50
C THR A 491 -18.08 -26.33 26.37
N LYS A 492 -19.16 -26.11 25.59
CA LYS A 492 -19.47 -26.96 24.42
C LYS A 492 -18.54 -26.75 23.22
N ALA A 493 -18.02 -25.55 23.02
CA ALA A 493 -16.99 -25.28 22.01
C ALA A 493 -15.62 -25.76 22.50
N LEU A 494 -15.33 -25.64 23.81
CA LEU A 494 -14.11 -26.18 24.42
C LEU A 494 -14.03 -27.71 24.29
N LEU A 495 -15.10 -28.44 24.64
CA LEU A 495 -15.23 -29.89 24.45
C LEU A 495 -15.09 -30.32 22.98
N TRP A 496 -15.49 -29.47 22.03
CA TRP A 496 -15.26 -29.72 20.60
C TRP A 496 -13.78 -29.55 20.23
N CYS A 497 -13.10 -28.53 20.76
CA CYS A 497 -11.66 -28.35 20.58
C CYS A 497 -10.85 -29.51 21.17
N GLU A 498 -11.17 -29.95 22.39
CA GLU A 498 -10.52 -31.07 23.07
C GLU A 498 -10.64 -32.37 22.27
N ALA A 499 -11.80 -32.62 21.66
CA ALA A 499 -12.03 -33.76 20.78
C ALA A 499 -11.24 -33.74 19.45
N GLN A 500 -10.42 -32.72 19.18
CA GLN A 500 -9.49 -32.68 18.03
C GLN A 500 -8.03 -32.97 18.41
N ILE A 501 -7.70 -33.13 19.70
CA ILE A 501 -6.31 -33.20 20.18
C ILE A 501 -5.93 -34.64 20.55
N VAL A 502 -4.69 -35.05 20.24
CA VAL A 502 -4.16 -36.37 20.63
C VAL A 502 -3.56 -36.32 22.04
N GLU A 503 -3.90 -37.31 22.86
CA GLU A 503 -3.52 -37.37 24.27
C GLU A 503 -2.04 -37.76 24.45
N GLY A 504 -1.16 -36.75 24.49
CA GLY A 504 0.25 -36.90 24.85
C GLY A 504 1.12 -35.69 24.54
N GLU A 505 1.03 -35.18 23.30
CA GLU A 505 1.97 -34.15 22.79
C GLU A 505 1.91 -32.82 23.58
N ILE A 506 0.74 -32.48 24.13
CA ILE A 506 0.50 -31.29 24.95
C ILE A 506 1.52 -31.14 26.10
N GLU A 507 1.94 -32.24 26.74
CA GLU A 507 2.75 -32.21 27.96
C GLU A 507 4.25 -31.98 27.70
N ASP A 508 4.72 -32.19 26.47
CA ASP A 508 6.06 -31.78 26.05
C ASP A 508 6.12 -30.32 25.59
N GLU A 509 4.99 -29.72 25.23
CA GLU A 509 4.85 -28.34 24.74
C GLU A 509 4.55 -27.30 25.83
N ILE A 510 3.76 -27.66 26.86
CA ILE A 510 3.40 -26.76 27.98
C ILE A 510 4.58 -25.93 28.54
N PRO A 511 5.78 -26.48 28.79
CA PRO A 511 6.91 -25.70 29.32
C PRO A 511 7.45 -24.59 28.40
N PHE A 512 7.01 -24.52 27.15
CA PHE A 512 7.47 -23.56 26.13
C PHE A 512 6.34 -22.67 25.58
N ALA A 513 5.10 -22.82 26.06
CA ALA A 513 3.95 -22.02 25.64
C ALA A 513 4.21 -20.50 25.83
N GLY A 514 4.90 -20.12 26.91
CA GLY A 514 5.35 -18.76 27.18
C GLY A 514 6.25 -18.18 26.08
N TRP A 515 7.08 -18.99 25.41
CA TRP A 515 7.92 -18.51 24.31
C TRP A 515 7.08 -18.17 23.09
N ILE A 516 6.11 -19.03 22.74
CA ILE A 516 5.17 -18.80 21.63
C ILE A 516 4.36 -17.52 21.88
N MET A 517 3.87 -17.33 23.11
CA MET A 517 3.09 -16.15 23.51
C MET A 517 3.91 -14.86 23.57
N LEU A 518 5.21 -14.93 23.89
CA LEU A 518 6.09 -13.76 23.98
C LEU A 518 6.80 -13.42 22.68
N ALA A 519 7.05 -14.38 21.80
CA ALA A 519 7.71 -14.13 20.52
C ALA A 519 6.86 -13.24 19.60
N ILE A 520 5.53 -13.26 19.77
CA ILE A 520 4.57 -12.33 19.14
C ILE A 520 4.90 -10.85 19.48
N ASN A 521 5.56 -10.57 20.60
CA ASN A 521 6.00 -9.22 20.98
C ASN A 521 7.39 -8.84 20.46
N ILE A 522 8.16 -9.76 19.88
CA ILE A 522 9.52 -9.49 19.37
C ILE A 522 9.46 -8.89 17.95
N ALA A 523 8.59 -9.42 17.09
CA ALA A 523 8.10 -8.76 15.87
C ALA A 523 6.71 -9.29 15.49
N THR A 524 5.96 -8.50 14.72
CA THR A 524 4.53 -8.73 14.47
C THR A 524 4.20 -8.95 13.00
N THR A 525 3.67 -10.13 12.65
CA THR A 525 2.37 -10.35 11.94
C THR A 525 2.10 -11.86 11.77
N LEU A 526 0.85 -12.31 11.90
CA LEU A 526 0.45 -13.74 11.83
C LEU A 526 -0.41 -14.05 10.58
N ALA A 527 -0.09 -15.15 9.87
CA ALA A 527 -0.59 -15.38 8.51
C ALA A 527 -2.05 -15.92 8.43
N GLN A 528 -2.43 -16.95 9.21
CA GLN A 528 -3.81 -17.48 9.16
C GLN A 528 -4.85 -16.59 9.85
N LEU A 529 -4.41 -15.69 10.74
CA LEU A 529 -5.26 -14.60 11.22
C LEU A 529 -5.50 -13.54 10.13
N ALA A 530 -4.63 -13.45 9.12
CA ALA A 530 -4.68 -12.38 8.13
C ALA A 530 -5.92 -12.44 7.24
N GLU A 531 -6.43 -13.62 6.84
CA GLU A 531 -7.62 -13.69 5.97
C GLU A 531 -8.86 -13.13 6.67
N THR A 532 -9.23 -13.67 7.83
CA THR A 532 -10.35 -13.15 8.63
C THR A 532 -10.15 -11.66 9.01
N ILE A 533 -8.91 -11.23 9.29
CA ILE A 533 -8.61 -9.81 9.60
C ILE A 533 -8.71 -8.92 8.36
N VAL A 534 -8.31 -9.37 7.18
CA VAL A 534 -8.44 -8.65 5.91
C VAL A 534 -9.92 -8.51 5.55
N GLU A 535 -10.67 -9.60 5.50
CA GLU A 535 -12.12 -9.60 5.21
C GLU A 535 -12.93 -8.70 6.13
N VAL A 536 -12.54 -8.64 7.42
CA VAL A 536 -13.12 -7.72 8.41
C VAL A 536 -12.67 -6.28 8.16
N SER A 537 -11.37 -6.02 7.99
CA SER A 537 -10.85 -4.65 7.87
C SER A 537 -11.18 -3.95 6.55
N THR A 538 -11.30 -4.69 5.44
CA THR A 538 -11.67 -4.16 4.11
C THR A 538 -13.17 -3.91 3.95
N SER A 539 -13.96 -3.98 5.02
CA SER A 539 -15.42 -3.91 4.94
C SER A 539 -15.99 -2.80 5.81
N PRO A 540 -17.00 -2.05 5.33
CA PRO A 540 -17.68 -1.05 6.13
C PRO A 540 -18.58 -1.75 7.16
N TRP A 541 -19.07 -0.98 8.14
CA TRP A 541 -20.11 -1.48 9.03
C TRP A 541 -21.51 -1.66 8.30
N MET A 542 -21.81 -1.11 7.07
CA MET A 542 -23.13 -1.03 6.30
C MET A 542 -23.06 -0.65 4.72
N ILE A 543 -24.15 -0.63 3.81
CA ILE A 543 -24.23 -0.45 2.24
C ILE A 543 -25.60 0.18 1.52
N PRO A 544 -25.73 0.77 0.23
CA PRO A 544 -26.96 1.49 -0.44
C PRO A 544 -27.38 1.38 -2.03
N ASN A 545 -28.43 2.10 -2.67
CA ASN A 545 -29.07 1.97 -4.11
C ASN A 545 -29.84 3.23 -4.89
N SER A 546 -30.26 3.27 -6.25
CA SER A 546 -31.05 4.39 -7.07
C SER A 546 -31.62 4.24 -8.62
N ILE A 547 -32.50 5.14 -9.30
CA ILE A 547 -33.12 5.18 -10.78
C ILE A 547 -34.02 6.44 -11.39
N SER A 548 -34.33 6.72 -12.76
CA SER A 548 -35.38 7.73 -13.45
C SER A 548 -35.66 7.81 -15.11
N THR A 549 -36.29 8.84 -15.91
CA THR A 549 -36.69 8.99 -17.48
C THR A 549 -36.92 10.39 -18.39
N THR A 550 -37.01 10.63 -19.78
CA THR A 550 -36.77 12.03 -20.52
C THR A 550 -37.58 12.73 -21.79
N ILE A 551 -37.33 14.05 -22.26
CA ILE A 551 -37.90 15.06 -23.34
C ILE A 551 -37.20 15.94 -24.58
N THR A 552 -36.62 17.23 -24.67
CA THR A 552 -36.25 18.04 -25.99
C THR A 552 -35.37 19.43 -26.10
N SER A 553 -34.60 19.86 -27.20
CA SER A 553 -33.34 20.80 -27.22
C SER A 553 -32.80 21.92 -28.29
N SER A 554 -31.63 22.66 -28.07
CA SER A 554 -30.66 23.48 -29.01
C SER A 554 -29.22 23.98 -28.44
N VAL A 555 -28.19 24.65 -29.12
CA VAL A 555 -26.67 24.63 -28.70
C VAL A 555 -25.61 25.85 -28.90
N THR A 556 -24.54 25.99 -28.05
CA THR A 556 -23.31 26.93 -28.04
C THR A 556 -21.95 26.24 -27.62
N VAL A 557 -20.72 26.79 -27.88
CA VAL A 557 -19.36 26.20 -27.57
C VAL A 557 -18.23 27.19 -27.15
N PHE A 558 -17.32 26.79 -26.26
CA PHE A 558 -16.12 27.51 -25.73
C PHE A 558 -14.81 26.66 -25.71
N PRO A 559 -13.60 27.21 -25.44
CA PRO A 559 -12.33 26.44 -25.31
C PRO A 559 -12.26 25.51 -24.08
N ASP A 560 -11.13 24.82 -23.85
CA ASP A 560 -10.93 23.92 -22.70
C ASP A 560 -10.62 24.70 -21.41
N PRO A 561 -11.41 24.55 -20.33
CA PRO A 561 -11.27 25.37 -19.11
C PRO A 561 -10.04 25.03 -18.26
N ARG A 562 -9.37 23.89 -18.51
CA ARG A 562 -8.11 23.53 -17.83
C ARG A 562 -6.93 24.32 -18.38
N HIS A 563 -7.01 24.71 -19.66
CA HIS A 563 -5.96 25.41 -20.40
C HIS A 563 -6.32 26.89 -20.67
N ASN A 564 -7.61 27.21 -20.74
CA ASN A 564 -8.18 28.51 -21.10
C ASN A 564 -7.75 29.05 -22.47
N ALA A 565 -7.29 28.16 -23.35
CA ALA A 565 -6.95 28.43 -24.75
C ALA A 565 -7.54 27.35 -25.67
N PHE A 566 -7.69 27.67 -26.95
CA PHE A 566 -7.91 26.65 -27.98
C PHE A 566 -6.58 25.94 -28.31
N PRO A 567 -6.60 24.66 -28.74
CA PRO A 567 -5.40 23.90 -29.06
C PRO A 567 -4.48 24.64 -30.06
N GLN A 568 -3.19 24.68 -29.75
CA GLN A 568 -2.17 25.35 -30.56
C GLN A 568 -1.56 24.37 -31.56
N PRO A 569 -1.53 24.68 -32.87
CA PRO A 569 -0.96 23.80 -33.89
C PRO A 569 0.56 23.92 -33.99
N PRO A 570 1.28 22.83 -34.34
CA PRO A 570 2.62 22.95 -34.91
C PRO A 570 2.61 23.84 -36.16
N ALA A 571 3.68 24.61 -36.34
CA ALA A 571 3.80 25.62 -37.38
C ALA A 571 3.49 25.07 -38.79
N GLY A 572 2.39 25.55 -39.38
CA GLY A 572 1.93 25.19 -40.73
C GLY A 572 0.61 24.40 -40.81
N SER A 573 0.00 24.02 -39.68
CA SER A 573 -1.22 23.18 -39.67
C SER A 573 -2.53 23.98 -39.85
N GLN A 574 -3.56 23.37 -40.45
CA GLN A 574 -4.93 23.92 -40.61
C GLN A 574 -5.84 23.56 -39.42
N VAL A 575 -6.92 24.34 -39.17
CA VAL A 575 -7.87 24.10 -38.06
C VAL A 575 -9.34 24.18 -38.49
N THR A 576 -10.21 23.24 -38.04
CA THR A 576 -11.66 23.18 -38.40
C THR A 576 -12.56 22.61 -37.28
N TRP A 577 -13.89 22.82 -37.35
CA TRP A 577 -14.88 22.20 -36.44
C TRP A 577 -16.24 21.82 -37.08
N VAL A 578 -17.02 20.93 -36.44
CA VAL A 578 -18.34 20.38 -36.85
C VAL A 578 -19.25 20.16 -35.63
N ALA A 579 -20.59 20.14 -35.76
CA ALA A 579 -21.55 19.83 -34.67
C ALA A 579 -22.60 18.74 -35.03
N LYS A 580 -23.17 18.07 -34.01
CA LYS A 580 -24.08 16.92 -34.09
C LYS A 580 -25.15 16.93 -32.97
N MET A 581 -26.31 16.34 -33.26
CA MET A 581 -27.33 15.91 -32.29
C MET A 581 -27.66 14.44 -32.53
N MET A 582 -27.72 13.65 -31.47
CA MET A 582 -27.90 12.19 -31.52
C MET A 582 -28.97 11.77 -30.51
N TYR A 583 -29.79 10.79 -30.87
CA TYR A 583 -30.73 10.13 -29.96
C TYR A 583 -30.14 8.80 -29.48
N LYS A 584 -30.46 8.35 -28.26
CA LYS A 584 -29.91 7.08 -27.77
C LYS A 584 -30.67 5.85 -28.27
N ASP A 585 -31.96 6.02 -28.56
CA ASP A 585 -32.75 5.05 -29.32
C ASP A 585 -32.19 4.95 -30.75
N GLN A 586 -31.52 3.84 -31.07
CA GLN A 586 -30.86 3.64 -32.36
C GLN A 586 -31.82 3.61 -33.56
N ASN A 587 -33.14 3.56 -33.34
CA ASN A 587 -34.15 3.69 -34.40
C ASN A 587 -34.40 5.15 -34.81
N ARG A 588 -33.84 6.14 -34.08
CA ARG A 588 -34.00 7.58 -34.38
C ARG A 588 -32.71 8.14 -35.01
N PRO A 589 -32.75 8.70 -36.23
CA PRO A 589 -31.56 9.16 -36.92
C PRO A 589 -30.94 10.40 -36.27
N SER A 590 -29.61 10.46 -36.25
CA SER A 590 -28.84 11.62 -35.78
C SER A 590 -28.80 12.74 -36.83
N VAL A 591 -28.68 13.99 -36.36
CA VAL A 591 -28.63 15.21 -37.17
C VAL A 591 -27.25 15.86 -37.05
N THR A 592 -26.72 16.47 -38.11
CA THR A 592 -25.33 16.98 -38.17
C THR A 592 -25.26 18.31 -38.92
N SER A 593 -24.39 19.22 -38.48
CA SER A 593 -24.16 20.53 -39.11
C SER A 593 -23.09 20.47 -40.22
N PRO A 594 -22.98 21.52 -41.06
CA PRO A 594 -21.80 21.75 -41.88
C PRO A 594 -20.52 21.96 -41.04
N ALA A 595 -19.36 21.90 -41.72
CA ALA A 595 -18.04 22.15 -41.15
C ALA A 595 -17.57 23.60 -41.36
N VAL A 596 -16.68 24.10 -40.47
CA VAL A 596 -16.20 25.49 -40.43
C VAL A 596 -14.68 25.54 -40.20
N VAL A 597 -13.97 26.53 -40.77
CA VAL A 597 -12.50 26.68 -40.73
C VAL A 597 -12.08 27.88 -39.86
N LEU A 598 -10.91 27.83 -39.21
CA LEU A 598 -10.42 28.85 -38.26
C LEU A 598 -8.98 29.34 -38.56
N ASP A 599 -8.63 30.52 -38.02
CA ASP A 599 -7.28 31.14 -38.06
C ASP A 599 -6.62 31.03 -36.67
N PRO A 600 -5.54 30.23 -36.50
CA PRO A 600 -4.87 30.04 -35.21
C PRO A 600 -4.31 31.33 -34.58
N MET A 601 -3.96 32.34 -35.40
CA MET A 601 -3.45 33.62 -34.91
C MET A 601 -4.57 34.54 -34.40
N LYS A 602 -5.84 34.18 -34.58
CA LYS A 602 -7.03 35.02 -34.28
C LYS A 602 -8.25 34.18 -33.85
N TYR A 603 -8.08 33.26 -32.90
CA TYR A 603 -9.22 32.49 -32.39
C TYR A 603 -10.33 33.40 -31.79
N PRO A 604 -11.62 33.14 -32.09
CA PRO A 604 -12.75 33.81 -31.44
C PRO A 604 -13.01 33.23 -30.04
N ALA A 605 -13.85 33.90 -29.24
CA ALA A 605 -14.18 33.43 -27.89
C ALA A 605 -15.14 32.23 -27.84
N SER A 606 -16.04 32.06 -28.82
CA SER A 606 -17.07 30.99 -28.83
C SER A 606 -17.64 30.66 -30.23
N LEU A 607 -18.38 29.55 -30.34
CA LEU A 607 -18.97 28.95 -31.56
C LEU A 607 -20.45 28.54 -31.31
N ASN A 608 -21.34 28.40 -32.33
CA ASN A 608 -22.82 28.30 -32.12
C ASN A 608 -23.59 27.45 -33.18
N THR A 609 -24.73 26.79 -32.82
CA THR A 609 -25.65 26.05 -33.76
C THR A 609 -27.05 25.68 -33.13
N SER A 610 -27.98 24.98 -33.82
CA SER A 610 -29.26 24.51 -33.23
C SER A 610 -29.91 23.29 -33.94
N PHE A 611 -30.93 22.67 -33.32
CA PHE A 611 -31.55 21.38 -33.75
C PHE A 611 -33.06 21.25 -33.40
N THR A 612 -33.65 20.04 -33.49
CA THR A 612 -35.08 19.74 -33.16
C THR A 612 -35.23 18.29 -32.66
N ASN A 613 -36.01 18.07 -31.59
CA ASN A 613 -35.88 16.87 -30.75
C ASN A 613 -37.24 16.38 -30.14
N THR A 614 -37.28 15.16 -29.59
CA THR A 614 -38.49 14.34 -29.33
C THR A 614 -38.51 13.62 -27.97
N LEU A 615 -39.67 13.66 -27.30
CA LEU A 615 -40.03 12.93 -26.06
C LEU A 615 -39.62 11.43 -26.02
N GLY A 616 -39.25 10.97 -24.82
CA GLY A 616 -38.80 9.62 -24.49
C GLY A 616 -37.36 9.30 -24.89
N GLY A 617 -36.63 8.55 -24.05
CA GLY A 617 -35.25 8.05 -24.32
C GLY A 617 -34.16 8.86 -23.60
N LYS A 618 -33.16 9.35 -24.35
CA LYS A 618 -32.19 10.43 -24.02
C LYS A 618 -31.67 11.07 -25.33
N VAL A 619 -31.12 12.29 -25.26
CA VAL A 619 -30.45 12.99 -26.39
C VAL A 619 -29.00 13.38 -26.05
N LYS A 620 -28.12 13.56 -27.03
CA LYS A 620 -26.77 14.10 -26.86
C LYS A 620 -26.40 15.08 -27.98
N PHE A 621 -25.71 16.16 -27.64
CA PHE A 621 -25.07 17.07 -28.59
C PHE A 621 -23.56 16.85 -28.58
N GLN A 622 -22.90 17.02 -29.72
CA GLN A 622 -21.45 16.87 -29.86
C GLN A 622 -20.90 17.88 -30.87
N VAL A 623 -19.64 18.26 -30.68
CA VAL A 623 -18.82 19.13 -31.51
C VAL A 623 -17.41 18.55 -31.56
N ASP A 624 -16.85 18.45 -32.76
CA ASP A 624 -15.49 17.93 -33.01
C ASP A 624 -14.59 19.06 -33.55
N PHE A 625 -13.34 19.15 -33.09
CA PHE A 625 -12.37 20.19 -33.44
C PHE A 625 -11.05 19.57 -33.89
N TYR A 626 -10.49 20.01 -35.02
CA TYR A 626 -9.38 19.33 -35.71
C TYR A 626 -8.18 20.25 -35.93
N ILE A 627 -6.96 19.70 -35.79
CA ILE A 627 -5.69 20.25 -36.27
C ILE A 627 -5.15 19.31 -37.35
N GLY A 628 -5.02 19.79 -38.59
CA GLY A 628 -4.71 18.93 -39.73
C GLY A 628 -5.78 17.84 -39.91
N GLY A 629 -5.38 16.57 -39.90
CA GLY A 629 -6.30 15.43 -39.85
C GLY A 629 -6.67 14.97 -38.43
N TRP A 630 -5.95 15.41 -37.40
CA TRP A 630 -6.12 14.95 -36.01
C TRP A 630 -7.26 15.70 -35.29
N ASN A 631 -8.11 14.97 -34.57
CA ASN A 631 -9.12 15.56 -33.69
C ASN A 631 -8.44 16.04 -32.39
N ALA A 632 -8.12 17.33 -32.34
CA ALA A 632 -7.41 17.94 -31.22
C ALA A 632 -8.31 18.25 -30.01
N GLY A 633 -9.63 18.16 -30.16
CA GLY A 633 -10.54 18.34 -29.04
C GLY A 633 -12.00 18.08 -29.37
N THR A 634 -12.77 17.64 -28.39
CA THR A 634 -14.19 17.31 -28.56
C THR A 634 -15.01 17.98 -27.46
N ALA A 635 -16.08 18.67 -27.84
CA ALA A 635 -17.04 19.28 -26.94
C ALA A 635 -18.34 18.48 -27.05
N SER A 636 -18.98 18.06 -25.96
CA SER A 636 -20.28 17.39 -26.06
C SER A 636 -21.09 17.54 -24.79
N THR A 637 -22.38 17.27 -24.85
CA THR A 637 -23.20 17.07 -23.64
C THR A 637 -23.08 15.61 -23.19
N SER A 638 -23.46 15.35 -21.95
CA SER A 638 -23.91 14.02 -21.55
C SER A 638 -25.02 13.54 -22.51
N TRP A 639 -25.40 12.27 -22.41
CA TRP A 639 -26.77 11.94 -22.72
C TRP A 639 -27.65 12.69 -21.73
N LEU A 640 -28.15 13.84 -22.19
CA LEU A 640 -29.00 14.67 -21.39
C LEU A 640 -30.30 13.94 -21.15
N GLU A 641 -30.78 14.17 -19.95
CA GLU A 641 -32.15 14.48 -19.67
C GLU A 641 -32.59 15.55 -20.64
N ASN A 642 -32.91 15.05 -21.83
CA ASN A 642 -33.93 15.56 -22.68
C ASN A 642 -35.02 16.06 -21.69
N ASP A 643 -35.32 17.35 -21.62
CA ASP A 643 -36.64 17.89 -21.30
C ASP A 643 -36.71 19.33 -21.81
N GLU A 644 -37.87 19.98 -21.76
CA GLU A 644 -38.04 21.35 -22.29
C GLU A 644 -37.26 22.39 -21.45
N THR A 645 -36.98 22.08 -20.19
CA THR A 645 -36.06 22.82 -19.30
C THR A 645 -34.61 22.56 -19.72
N ASP A 646 -34.23 21.28 -19.72
CA ASP A 646 -32.84 20.86 -19.59
C ASP A 646 -32.05 20.91 -20.89
N THR A 647 -32.73 20.94 -22.04
CA THR A 647 -31.99 20.89 -23.30
C THR A 647 -32.31 22.01 -24.28
N ALA A 648 -33.37 22.80 -24.08
CA ALA A 648 -33.79 23.87 -24.99
C ALA A 648 -32.66 24.86 -25.36
N ASN A 649 -31.67 25.04 -24.47
CA ASN A 649 -30.43 25.76 -24.74
C ASN A 649 -29.24 25.02 -24.10
N ILE A 650 -28.25 24.64 -24.89
CA ILE A 650 -27.03 23.93 -24.49
C ILE A 650 -25.82 24.87 -24.59
N THR A 651 -24.96 24.84 -23.59
CA THR A 651 -23.61 25.42 -23.62
C THR A 651 -22.58 24.30 -23.52
N LEU A 652 -21.51 24.38 -24.31
CA LEU A 652 -20.42 23.41 -24.36
C LEU A 652 -19.07 24.07 -24.14
N TYR A 653 -18.11 23.30 -23.64
CA TYR A 653 -16.69 23.65 -23.57
C TYR A 653 -15.88 22.52 -24.22
N LEU A 654 -14.73 22.83 -24.80
CA LEU A 654 -13.87 21.83 -25.47
C LEU A 654 -13.20 20.93 -24.43
N LEU A 655 -13.05 19.64 -24.73
CA LEU A 655 -12.10 18.76 -24.06
C LEU A 655 -10.93 18.55 -25.02
N GLN A 656 -9.81 19.23 -24.79
CA GLN A 656 -8.58 19.08 -25.55
C GLN A 656 -7.99 17.68 -25.32
N GLN A 657 -7.61 17.01 -26.41
CA GLN A 657 -6.95 15.71 -26.39
C GLN A 657 -5.41 15.88 -26.30
N PRO A 658 -4.70 14.98 -25.58
CA PRO A 658 -3.24 14.96 -25.60
C PRO A 658 -2.71 14.52 -26.97
N ILE A 659 -1.48 14.91 -27.33
CA ILE A 659 -0.85 14.44 -28.57
C ILE A 659 -0.59 12.92 -28.44
N PRO A 660 -1.16 12.06 -29.31
CA PRO A 660 -0.91 10.62 -29.25
C PRO A 660 0.57 10.30 -29.43
N LEU A 661 1.11 9.44 -28.55
CA LEU A 661 2.51 9.03 -28.59
C LEU A 661 2.66 7.63 -29.18
N ASP A 662 3.69 7.45 -30.01
CA ASP A 662 4.09 6.15 -30.54
C ASP A 662 5.62 6.05 -30.67
N LYS A 663 6.10 4.95 -31.26
CA LYS A 663 7.53 4.70 -31.52
C LYS A 663 8.24 5.75 -32.40
N ASN A 664 7.50 6.66 -33.03
CA ASN A 664 8.01 7.74 -33.88
C ASN A 664 7.99 9.10 -33.16
N SER A 665 7.51 9.17 -31.91
CA SER A 665 7.43 10.39 -31.09
C SER A 665 8.80 10.86 -30.58
N ILE A 666 9.73 11.12 -31.50
CA ILE A 666 11.02 11.75 -31.23
C ILE A 666 10.80 13.23 -30.92
N TYR A 667 11.15 13.65 -29.71
CA TYR A 667 10.96 15.02 -29.25
C TYR A 667 11.91 16.00 -29.95
N LYS A 668 11.45 17.23 -30.15
CA LYS A 668 12.23 18.32 -30.73
C LYS A 668 12.19 19.54 -29.85
N HIS A 669 13.35 20.13 -29.61
CA HIS A 669 13.49 21.41 -28.91
C HIS A 669 12.74 22.50 -29.67
N SER A 670 11.99 23.32 -28.93
CA SER A 670 11.02 24.29 -29.46
C SER A 670 11.27 25.70 -28.93
N ALA A 671 11.52 25.84 -27.64
CA ALA A 671 11.84 27.12 -27.01
C ALA A 671 12.82 26.98 -25.83
N ILE A 672 13.45 28.08 -25.43
CA ILE A 672 14.34 28.17 -24.26
C ILE A 672 14.06 29.46 -23.47
N LEU A 673 14.20 29.41 -22.14
CA LEU A 673 14.15 30.60 -21.29
C LEU A 673 15.41 31.45 -21.46
N GLY A 674 15.24 32.70 -21.92
CA GLY A 674 16.29 33.71 -21.98
C GLY A 674 15.95 34.98 -21.20
N TYR A 675 16.93 35.88 -21.07
CA TYR A 675 16.78 37.19 -20.42
C TYR A 675 17.07 38.31 -21.43
N GLN A 676 16.04 39.06 -21.83
CA GLN A 676 16.14 40.14 -22.82
C GLN A 676 15.25 41.33 -22.46
N ASN A 677 15.64 42.54 -22.86
CA ASN A 677 14.89 43.77 -22.58
C ASN A 677 14.57 43.97 -21.08
N ASN A 678 15.49 43.53 -20.21
CA ASN A 678 15.38 43.50 -18.75
C ASN A 678 14.28 42.57 -18.16
N ALA A 679 13.74 41.64 -18.94
CA ALA A 679 12.77 40.64 -18.50
C ALA A 679 13.18 39.22 -18.95
N TYR A 680 12.70 38.20 -18.25
CA TYR A 680 12.73 36.84 -18.79
C TYR A 680 11.70 36.67 -19.90
N ALA A 681 12.00 35.85 -20.90
CA ALA A 681 11.10 35.52 -21.99
C ALA A 681 11.46 34.17 -22.61
N TRP A 682 10.45 33.48 -23.14
CA TRP A 682 10.68 32.31 -24.00
C TRP A 682 11.18 32.75 -25.38
N LEU A 683 12.28 32.15 -25.82
CA LEU A 683 12.90 32.35 -27.12
C LEU A 683 12.66 31.09 -27.96
N ALA A 684 11.99 31.23 -29.11
CA ALA A 684 11.79 30.12 -30.03
C ALA A 684 13.12 29.69 -30.65
N GLN A 685 13.50 28.42 -30.46
CA GLN A 685 14.81 27.88 -30.79
C GLN A 685 14.71 26.38 -31.10
N SER A 686 15.28 25.91 -32.21
CA SER A 686 15.14 24.52 -32.67
C SER A 686 16.30 23.59 -32.28
N THR A 687 17.19 24.03 -31.38
CA THR A 687 18.41 23.31 -30.98
C THR A 687 18.63 23.45 -29.47
N PRO A 688 18.96 22.37 -28.74
CA PRO A 688 19.21 22.44 -27.30
C PRO A 688 20.51 23.17 -26.95
N PRO A 689 20.66 23.56 -25.67
CA PRO A 689 21.95 23.91 -25.06
C PRO A 689 23.05 22.88 -25.30
N ASN A 690 24.30 23.32 -25.16
CA ASN A 690 25.49 22.49 -25.27
C ASN A 690 26.24 22.23 -23.95
N ALA A 691 25.75 22.76 -22.82
CA ALA A 691 26.33 22.54 -21.49
C ALA A 691 25.95 21.16 -20.93
N THR A 692 26.79 20.62 -20.05
CA THR A 692 26.70 19.28 -19.46
C THR A 692 27.03 19.30 -17.97
N LEU A 693 27.05 18.12 -17.31
CA LEU A 693 27.50 18.00 -15.92
C LEU A 693 28.98 18.42 -15.74
N ALA A 694 29.79 18.40 -16.81
CA ALA A 694 31.18 18.88 -16.78
C ALA A 694 31.31 20.40 -16.55
N ASP A 695 30.25 21.19 -16.78
CA ASP A 695 30.22 22.63 -16.55
C ASP A 695 29.93 23.01 -15.07
N ALA A 696 29.75 22.02 -14.19
CA ALA A 696 29.48 22.23 -12.76
C ALA A 696 30.64 22.95 -12.04
N ASN A 697 30.33 24.12 -11.47
CA ASN A 697 31.31 25.05 -10.90
C ASN A 697 31.06 25.29 -9.40
N ASN A 698 31.94 24.74 -8.56
CA ASN A 698 31.89 24.84 -7.09
C ASN A 698 32.46 26.15 -6.52
N SER A 699 32.78 27.14 -7.35
CA SER A 699 33.32 28.44 -6.92
C SER A 699 32.36 29.20 -6.01
N GLN A 700 32.88 29.82 -4.95
CA GLN A 700 32.07 30.59 -3.98
C GLN A 700 31.72 32.02 -4.46
N SER A 701 32.04 32.35 -5.72
CA SER A 701 31.80 33.67 -6.34
C SER A 701 31.76 33.54 -7.87
N GLY A 702 31.35 34.61 -8.54
CA GLY A 702 31.04 34.59 -9.98
C GLY A 702 29.68 33.95 -10.27
N ASN A 703 29.35 33.80 -11.55
CA ASN A 703 28.21 32.99 -11.96
C ASN A 703 28.67 31.53 -12.01
N ALA A 704 28.30 30.75 -10.99
CA ALA A 704 28.81 29.40 -10.77
C ALA A 704 27.70 28.51 -10.21
N ILE A 705 27.17 27.59 -11.00
CA ILE A 705 26.15 26.61 -10.58
C ILE A 705 26.86 25.30 -10.26
N SER A 706 26.59 24.71 -9.08
CA SER A 706 27.26 23.49 -8.61
C SER A 706 26.35 22.26 -8.56
N ILE A 707 25.05 22.45 -8.35
CA ILE A 707 24.04 21.38 -8.26
C ILE A 707 22.76 21.89 -8.90
N TRP A 708 22.04 21.01 -9.60
CA TRP A 708 20.64 21.19 -10.00
C TRP A 708 19.84 20.22 -9.15
N SER A 709 18.76 20.67 -8.49
CA SER A 709 18.09 19.90 -7.43
C SER A 709 16.59 19.64 -7.65
N GLY A 710 16.06 20.02 -8.82
CA GLY A 710 14.70 19.65 -9.24
C GLY A 710 14.08 20.65 -10.22
N LEU A 711 13.06 20.20 -10.96
CA LEU A 711 12.21 21.04 -11.80
C LEU A 711 10.73 20.77 -11.47
N ALA A 712 10.11 21.66 -10.68
CA ALA A 712 8.69 21.55 -10.39
C ALA A 712 7.85 22.08 -11.56
N LEU A 713 6.68 21.46 -11.82
CA LEU A 713 5.67 21.94 -12.77
C LEU A 713 4.34 22.08 -12.03
N SER A 714 3.71 23.26 -12.14
CA SER A 714 2.32 23.45 -11.73
C SER A 714 1.43 23.61 -12.96
N GLN A 715 0.75 22.52 -13.34
CA GLN A 715 -0.22 22.56 -14.44
C GLN A 715 -1.41 23.46 -14.08
N ARG A 716 -1.76 23.58 -12.79
CA ARG A 716 -2.83 24.46 -12.29
C ARG A 716 -2.61 25.95 -12.55
N TYR A 717 -1.37 26.40 -12.62
CA TYR A 717 -1.02 27.82 -12.78
C TYR A 717 -0.22 28.13 -14.07
N GLY A 718 0.13 27.10 -14.85
CA GLY A 718 1.00 27.26 -16.02
C GLY A 718 2.38 27.79 -15.65
N MET A 719 3.03 27.18 -14.64
CA MET A 719 4.33 27.64 -14.13
C MET A 719 5.32 26.51 -13.91
N LEU A 720 6.60 26.82 -14.14
CA LEU A 720 7.76 25.98 -13.84
C LEU A 720 8.50 26.55 -12.61
N GLY A 721 9.20 25.66 -11.91
CA GLY A 721 9.91 25.93 -10.66
C GLY A 721 11.29 25.26 -10.62
N PRO A 722 12.29 25.73 -11.39
CA PRO A 722 13.67 25.25 -11.28
C PRO A 722 14.27 25.48 -9.89
N SER A 723 15.00 24.47 -9.39
CA SER A 723 15.74 24.49 -8.12
C SER A 723 17.21 24.10 -8.34
N TRP A 724 18.14 24.83 -7.71
CA TRP A 724 19.59 24.64 -7.92
C TRP A 724 20.43 25.19 -6.76
N LYS A 725 21.74 24.91 -6.79
CA LYS A 725 22.76 25.49 -5.92
C LYS A 725 23.75 26.33 -6.73
N ALA A 726 23.92 27.59 -6.38
CA ALA A 726 24.85 28.49 -7.08
C ALA A 726 25.49 29.56 -6.18
N ALA A 727 26.55 30.17 -6.67
CA ALA A 727 27.04 31.48 -6.23
C ALA A 727 26.63 32.57 -7.23
N GLY A 728 26.81 33.85 -6.86
CA GLY A 728 26.48 35.00 -7.72
C GLY A 728 24.98 35.35 -7.81
N MET A 729 24.16 34.81 -6.91
CA MET A 729 22.71 35.03 -6.90
C MET A 729 22.26 36.34 -6.22
N GLY A 730 23.17 37.12 -5.63
CA GLY A 730 22.80 38.35 -4.91
C GLY A 730 22.05 38.16 -3.58
N ILE A 731 22.04 36.93 -3.04
CA ILE A 731 21.36 36.56 -1.79
C ILE A 731 22.34 35.92 -0.78
N THR A 732 21.91 35.85 0.48
CA THR A 732 22.64 35.21 1.59
C THR A 732 21.85 34.05 2.19
N ASP A 733 22.49 33.22 3.01
CA ASP A 733 21.87 32.10 3.72
C ASP A 733 20.82 32.60 4.75
N CYS A 734 19.64 31.99 4.74
CA CYS A 734 18.48 32.41 5.53
C CYS A 734 18.65 32.31 7.06
N SER A 735 19.70 31.65 7.57
CA SER A 735 19.93 31.45 9.01
C SER A 735 21.20 32.15 9.51
N SER A 736 22.27 32.13 8.72
CA SER A 736 23.60 32.64 9.08
C SER A 736 23.97 33.96 8.42
N GLY A 737 23.26 34.37 7.36
CA GLY A 737 23.58 35.57 6.58
C GLY A 737 24.87 35.45 5.74
N ALA A 738 25.47 34.26 5.62
CA ALA A 738 26.65 34.02 4.79
C ALA A 738 26.31 34.06 3.28
N GLY A 739 27.23 34.57 2.46
CA GLY A 739 27.18 34.41 1.01
C GLY A 739 28.04 33.21 0.54
N GLY A 740 27.84 32.77 -0.70
CA GLY A 740 28.61 31.66 -1.30
C GLY A 740 27.71 30.78 -2.18
N GLN A 741 28.03 29.49 -2.24
CA GLN A 741 27.21 28.46 -2.89
C GLN A 741 25.98 28.10 -2.03
N LEU A 742 24.80 28.59 -2.42
CA LEU A 742 23.53 28.40 -1.71
C LEU A 742 22.49 27.73 -2.61
N PHE A 743 21.63 26.90 -2.03
CA PHE A 743 20.43 26.38 -2.67
C PHE A 743 19.37 27.49 -2.76
N ALA A 744 18.77 27.63 -3.94
CA ALA A 744 17.68 28.55 -4.24
C ALA A 744 16.82 28.01 -5.39
N PHE A 745 15.83 28.81 -5.79
CA PHE A 745 14.84 28.46 -6.81
C PHE A 745 14.26 29.72 -7.45
N GLN A 746 13.67 29.59 -8.64
CA GLN A 746 12.91 30.62 -9.34
C GLN A 746 11.57 30.05 -9.78
N ASN A 747 10.57 30.92 -9.95
CA ASN A 747 9.34 30.57 -10.66
C ASN A 747 9.23 31.36 -11.96
N GLU A 748 8.63 30.75 -12.97
CA GLU A 748 8.41 31.33 -14.29
C GLU A 748 7.18 30.71 -14.97
N ASN A 749 6.59 31.45 -15.91
CA ASN A 749 5.43 31.01 -16.68
C ASN A 749 5.83 30.07 -17.82
N ILE A 750 4.99 29.08 -18.17
CA ILE A 750 5.23 28.18 -19.33
C ILE A 750 5.10 28.93 -20.67
N PRO A 751 5.63 28.37 -21.78
CA PRO A 751 5.44 28.91 -23.14
C PRO A 751 3.96 29.15 -23.48
N GLY A 752 3.71 30.08 -24.41
CA GLY A 752 2.36 30.49 -24.79
C GLY A 752 1.61 31.36 -23.76
N THR A 753 2.07 31.43 -22.50
CA THR A 753 1.47 32.27 -21.46
C THR A 753 2.29 33.55 -21.20
N THR A 754 1.64 34.58 -20.64
CA THR A 754 2.30 35.86 -20.33
C THR A 754 3.29 35.69 -19.18
N MET A 755 4.56 36.05 -19.40
CA MET A 755 5.63 36.02 -18.38
C MET A 755 5.47 37.18 -17.38
N SER A 756 4.44 37.12 -16.53
CA SER A 756 4.07 38.16 -15.56
C SER A 756 4.38 37.81 -14.11
N SER A 757 4.66 36.54 -13.80
CA SER A 757 4.64 36.01 -12.44
C SER A 757 5.98 35.47 -11.96
N VAL A 758 7.10 35.98 -12.49
CA VAL A 758 8.45 35.55 -12.11
C VAL A 758 8.75 35.88 -10.64
N LYS A 759 9.32 34.92 -9.90
CA LYS A 759 9.67 35.07 -8.47
C LYS A 759 11.09 34.61 -8.19
N PHE A 760 11.76 35.31 -7.27
CA PHE A 760 13.07 34.96 -6.72
C PHE A 760 13.07 35.14 -5.19
N PRO A 761 13.74 34.29 -4.39
CA PRO A 761 13.73 34.38 -2.93
C PRO A 761 14.66 35.49 -2.42
N SER A 762 14.43 35.95 -1.18
CA SER A 762 15.25 36.97 -0.52
C SER A 762 16.49 36.42 0.19
N CYS A 763 16.55 35.12 0.41
CA CYS A 763 17.67 34.38 0.99
C CYS A 763 17.67 32.94 0.47
N GLY A 764 18.81 32.24 0.54
CA GLY A 764 18.96 30.83 0.14
C GLY A 764 19.27 29.91 1.31
N PHE A 765 19.49 28.62 1.04
CA PHE A 765 19.83 27.63 2.07
C PHE A 765 21.24 27.05 1.86
N SER A 766 22.00 26.89 2.93
CA SER A 766 23.26 26.14 2.92
C SER A 766 23.06 24.62 2.80
N ALA A 767 21.98 24.10 3.41
CA ALA A 767 21.52 22.71 3.31
C ALA A 767 20.55 22.50 2.12
N PRO A 768 20.38 21.25 1.62
CA PRO A 768 19.55 20.95 0.45
C PRO A 768 18.10 21.43 0.53
N SER A 769 17.59 21.93 -0.60
CA SER A 769 16.23 22.43 -0.78
C SER A 769 15.78 22.29 -2.24
N GLN A 770 14.49 22.07 -2.45
CA GLN A 770 13.85 21.98 -3.77
C GLN A 770 12.37 22.41 -3.70
N LEU A 771 11.79 22.77 -4.85
CA LEU A 771 10.36 23.04 -5.04
C LEU A 771 9.57 21.76 -5.35
N VAL A 772 8.29 21.72 -4.98
CA VAL A 772 7.34 20.66 -5.40
C VAL A 772 5.92 21.21 -5.53
N TYR A 773 5.28 20.95 -6.67
CA TYR A 773 4.05 21.64 -7.10
C TYR A 773 2.89 20.69 -7.42
N ASP A 774 1.67 21.25 -7.49
CA ASP A 774 0.48 20.56 -7.98
C ASP A 774 0.63 20.30 -9.48
N VAL A 775 1.16 19.12 -9.81
CA VAL A 775 1.36 18.64 -11.17
C VAL A 775 0.05 18.34 -11.90
N PHE A 776 -1.11 18.43 -11.25
CA PHE A 776 -2.41 18.23 -11.89
C PHE A 776 -3.04 19.58 -12.31
N PRO A 777 -3.78 19.63 -13.44
CA PRO A 777 -4.58 20.80 -13.79
C PRO A 777 -5.78 20.95 -12.83
N PRO A 778 -6.48 22.10 -12.83
CA PRO A 778 -7.76 22.21 -12.15
C PRO A 778 -8.75 21.16 -12.67
N LYS A 779 -9.56 20.62 -11.76
CA LYS A 779 -10.69 19.76 -12.12
C LYS A 779 -11.95 20.60 -12.19
N PHE A 780 -12.74 20.32 -13.22
CA PHE A 780 -14.11 20.80 -13.36
C PHE A 780 -15.01 19.58 -13.35
N GLU A 781 -16.22 19.70 -12.79
CA GLU A 781 -17.16 18.59 -12.76
C GLU A 781 -17.37 18.04 -14.17
N MET A 782 -17.22 16.73 -14.33
CA MET A 782 -17.50 16.05 -15.59
C MET A 782 -18.51 14.93 -15.37
N LYS A 783 -19.61 14.98 -16.13
CA LYS A 783 -20.60 13.92 -16.22
C LYS A 783 -20.41 13.23 -17.58
N ASN A 784 -20.20 11.92 -17.62
CA ASN A 784 -20.12 11.11 -18.84
C ASN A 784 -19.15 11.64 -19.93
N GLY A 785 -17.95 12.04 -19.50
CA GLY A 785 -16.91 12.59 -20.38
C GLY A 785 -17.18 14.03 -20.85
N THR A 786 -18.08 14.77 -20.17
CA THR A 786 -18.51 16.11 -20.58
C THR A 786 -18.60 17.07 -19.40
N TRP A 787 -18.20 18.32 -19.60
CA TRP A 787 -18.23 19.37 -18.57
C TRP A 787 -19.65 19.62 -18.05
N VAL A 788 -19.83 19.65 -16.73
CA VAL A 788 -21.04 20.20 -16.11
C VAL A 788 -20.93 21.72 -16.16
N ILE A 789 -21.96 22.37 -16.68
CA ILE A 789 -22.01 23.83 -16.86
C ILE A 789 -22.95 24.42 -15.81
N GLY A 790 -22.46 25.40 -15.04
CA GLY A 790 -23.19 26.05 -13.96
C GLY A 790 -24.17 27.13 -14.44
N PRO A 791 -24.99 27.70 -13.54
CA PRO A 791 -26.01 28.71 -13.87
C PRO A 791 -25.49 30.01 -14.51
N ASN A 792 -24.18 30.21 -14.52
CA ASN A 792 -23.46 31.34 -15.14
C ASN A 792 -22.89 31.00 -16.54
N ASN A 793 -23.26 29.85 -17.12
CA ASN A 793 -22.69 29.30 -18.36
C ASN A 793 -21.17 29.04 -18.33
N GLN A 794 -20.56 28.90 -17.15
CA GLN A 794 -19.16 28.45 -17.00
C GLN A 794 -19.10 26.99 -16.51
N PRO A 795 -18.03 26.24 -16.78
CA PRO A 795 -17.85 24.90 -16.22
C PRO A 795 -17.76 24.99 -14.69
N VAL A 796 -18.48 24.11 -13.99
CA VAL A 796 -18.46 24.07 -12.53
C VAL A 796 -17.09 23.56 -12.09
N PRO A 797 -16.29 24.32 -11.30
CA PRO A 797 -15.09 23.78 -10.68
C PRO A 797 -15.48 22.59 -9.80
N ASP A 798 -14.79 21.47 -9.93
CA ASP A 798 -15.12 20.24 -9.20
C ASP A 798 -15.02 20.54 -7.69
N PRO A 799 -16.11 20.40 -6.91
CA PRO A 799 -16.09 20.67 -5.47
C PRO A 799 -15.24 19.64 -4.70
N THR A 800 -14.79 18.57 -5.37
CA THR A 800 -13.80 17.61 -4.89
C THR A 800 -12.38 17.88 -5.42
N ASP A 801 -12.17 18.95 -6.20
CA ASP A 801 -10.85 19.41 -6.66
C ASP A 801 -9.97 19.87 -5.48
N LYS A 802 -9.21 18.94 -4.95
CA LYS A 802 -8.18 19.23 -3.96
C LYS A 802 -6.93 19.71 -4.69
N SER A 803 -6.83 21.02 -4.87
CA SER A 803 -5.54 21.69 -5.12
C SER A 803 -4.50 21.18 -4.13
N LEU A 804 -3.53 20.41 -4.62
CA LEU A 804 -2.51 19.78 -3.76
C LEU A 804 -1.58 20.83 -3.13
N GLY A 805 -1.58 22.05 -3.67
CA GLY A 805 -0.75 23.14 -3.20
C GLY A 805 0.60 23.19 -3.90
N ASN A 806 1.44 24.13 -3.48
CA ASN A 806 2.75 24.36 -4.06
C ASN A 806 3.70 24.69 -2.91
N TYR A 807 4.90 24.10 -2.89
CA TYR A 807 5.78 24.12 -1.71
C TYR A 807 7.26 24.24 -2.05
N TYR A 808 8.06 24.62 -1.05
CA TYR A 808 9.49 24.35 -0.99
C TYR A 808 9.85 23.53 0.26
N VAL A 809 10.95 22.78 0.20
CA VAL A 809 11.55 22.08 1.36
C VAL A 809 12.38 23.05 2.18
N ASP A 810 12.01 23.25 3.44
CA ASP A 810 12.75 24.04 4.43
C ASP A 810 13.60 23.13 5.33
N PRO A 811 14.95 23.17 5.20
CA PRO A 811 15.86 22.32 5.96
C PRO A 811 16.27 22.92 7.32
N ARG A 812 15.80 24.13 7.69
CA ARG A 812 16.33 24.89 8.85
C ARG A 812 16.14 24.23 10.22
N LYS A 813 15.38 23.13 10.29
CA LYS A 813 15.16 22.32 11.50
C LYS A 813 15.59 20.85 11.36
N ALA A 814 16.36 20.50 10.33
CA ALA A 814 16.80 19.12 10.10
C ALA A 814 17.50 18.51 11.34
N ASP A 815 18.31 19.30 12.04
CA ASP A 815 19.08 18.87 13.23
C ASP A 815 18.29 18.94 14.56
N ASN A 816 17.05 19.43 14.56
CA ASN A 816 16.21 19.41 15.77
C ASN A 816 15.70 17.99 16.06
N SER A 817 15.28 17.73 17.31
CA SER A 817 14.68 16.45 17.69
C SER A 817 13.41 16.16 16.88
N GLN A 818 13.37 14.97 16.26
CA GLN A 818 12.22 14.47 15.50
C GLN A 818 10.95 14.36 16.37
N ASP A 819 11.09 14.07 17.68
CA ASP A 819 9.98 14.06 18.64
C ASP A 819 9.38 15.45 18.95
N LYS A 820 9.95 16.52 18.37
CA LYS A 820 9.51 17.91 18.52
C LYS A 820 9.18 18.51 17.14
N ASP A 821 9.98 19.45 16.69
CA ASP A 821 9.82 20.23 15.45
C ASP A 821 10.93 19.98 14.42
N GLY A 822 11.70 18.88 14.57
CA GLY A 822 12.82 18.54 13.70
C GLY A 822 12.49 17.78 12.43
N GLY A 823 13.38 17.88 11.44
CA GLY A 823 13.23 17.32 10.11
C GLY A 823 13.05 18.39 9.03
N TYR A 824 12.49 17.98 7.88
CA TYR A 824 12.37 18.79 6.67
C TYR A 824 10.90 19.18 6.43
N HIS A 825 10.62 20.49 6.36
CA HIS A 825 9.26 21.03 6.40
C HIS A 825 8.81 21.58 5.05
N LEU A 826 7.58 21.27 4.61
CA LEU A 826 6.98 21.85 3.41
C LEU A 826 6.39 23.24 3.72
N ARG A 827 6.90 24.28 3.06
CA ARG A 827 6.46 25.68 3.21
C ARG A 827 5.70 26.15 1.97
N LYS A 828 4.54 26.79 2.17
CA LYS A 828 3.60 27.17 1.10
C LYS A 828 4.17 28.25 0.17
N VAL A 829 4.17 27.95 -1.13
CA VAL A 829 4.40 28.88 -2.23
C VAL A 829 3.04 29.30 -2.79
N ASP A 830 2.78 30.59 -2.83
CA ASP A 830 1.65 31.13 -3.57
C ASP A 830 2.07 31.44 -5.01
N LEU A 831 1.38 30.85 -5.98
CA LEU A 831 1.59 31.10 -7.42
C LEU A 831 0.61 32.15 -7.99
N SER A 832 -0.42 32.55 -7.23
CA SER A 832 -1.48 33.45 -7.70
C SER A 832 -1.12 34.94 -7.62
N SER A 833 -0.31 35.35 -6.64
CA SER A 833 0.17 36.73 -6.51
C SER A 833 1.49 36.99 -7.25
N SER A 834 1.81 38.27 -7.48
CA SER A 834 3.14 38.72 -7.93
C SER A 834 4.13 38.95 -6.77
N ALA A 835 3.83 38.50 -5.55
CA ALA A 835 4.73 38.65 -4.40
C ALA A 835 5.88 37.63 -4.46
N GLY A 836 7.06 38.02 -3.97
CA GLY A 836 8.20 37.10 -3.81
C GLY A 836 7.94 35.99 -2.78
N PHE A 837 8.81 34.99 -2.72
CA PHE A 837 8.65 33.87 -1.80
C PHE A 837 8.67 34.30 -0.33
N ASN A 838 7.83 33.67 0.49
CA ASN A 838 7.91 33.82 1.94
C ASN A 838 9.08 32.99 2.48
N MET A 839 10.14 33.66 2.93
CA MET A 839 11.33 33.02 3.50
C MET A 839 11.39 33.10 5.04
N SER A 840 10.32 33.55 5.70
CA SER A 840 10.25 33.65 7.16
C SER A 840 10.55 32.30 7.85
N PRO A 841 11.27 32.27 8.98
CA PRO A 841 11.43 31.04 9.78
C PRO A 841 10.14 30.67 10.52
N ASN A 842 9.25 31.64 10.77
CA ASN A 842 8.01 31.47 11.53
C ASN A 842 6.83 31.25 10.56
N GLN A 843 6.93 30.22 9.72
CA GLN A 843 5.85 29.79 8.83
C GLN A 843 5.19 28.53 9.37
N ASN A 844 3.92 28.32 9.02
CA ASN A 844 3.29 27.03 9.17
C ASN A 844 3.93 26.00 8.21
N SER A 845 3.76 24.72 8.51
CA SER A 845 4.18 23.61 7.67
C SER A 845 2.97 22.83 7.12
N PHE A 846 3.19 22.17 5.99
CA PHE A 846 2.19 21.44 5.21
C PHE A 846 2.46 19.94 5.06
N GLY A 847 3.66 19.51 5.43
CA GLY A 847 4.15 18.13 5.40
C GLY A 847 5.55 18.09 6.00
N ARG A 848 5.96 16.94 6.56
CA ARG A 848 7.18 16.84 7.36
C ARG A 848 7.90 15.52 7.16
N PHE A 849 9.16 15.55 6.74
CA PHE A 849 9.96 14.36 6.46
C PHE A 849 11.08 14.16 7.51
N PRO A 850 11.36 12.91 7.94
CA PRO A 850 12.44 12.61 8.89
C PRO A 850 13.83 12.76 8.27
N PHE A 851 13.95 12.53 6.96
CA PHE A 851 15.17 12.66 6.17
C PHE A 851 14.93 13.63 5.01
N TYR A 852 15.98 14.10 4.34
CA TYR A 852 15.81 14.90 3.13
C TYR A 852 15.15 14.03 2.04
N PRO A 853 14.05 14.48 1.42
CA PRO A 853 13.55 13.83 0.21
C PRO A 853 14.46 14.27 -0.95
N ASP A 854 15.27 13.34 -1.44
CA ASP A 854 16.21 13.57 -2.56
C ASP A 854 15.43 13.83 -3.87
N SER A 855 14.28 13.17 -4.03
CA SER A 855 13.24 13.48 -5.01
C SER A 855 11.86 13.41 -4.36
N MET A 856 10.90 14.20 -4.84
CA MET A 856 9.58 14.35 -4.22
C MET A 856 8.47 14.72 -5.22
N ILE A 857 7.26 14.17 -5.01
CA ILE A 857 6.06 14.43 -5.81
C ILE A 857 4.82 14.63 -4.93
N LEU A 858 3.84 15.39 -5.42
CA LEU A 858 2.51 15.49 -4.78
C LEU A 858 1.56 14.45 -5.39
N HIS A 859 0.92 13.66 -4.53
CA HIS A 859 0.03 12.56 -4.89
C HIS A 859 -1.43 13.02 -4.99
N PRO A 860 -2.21 12.59 -6.01
CA PRO A 860 -3.60 13.02 -6.20
C PRO A 860 -4.54 12.64 -5.04
N GLY A 861 -4.15 11.68 -4.20
CA GLY A 861 -4.82 11.34 -2.95
C GLY A 861 -4.65 12.34 -1.79
N GLY A 862 -3.85 13.40 -1.95
CA GLY A 862 -3.59 14.40 -0.90
C GLY A 862 -2.38 14.08 0.00
N PHE A 863 -1.30 13.55 -0.58
CA PHE A 863 -0.06 13.21 0.13
C PHE A 863 1.14 13.85 -0.56
N ALA A 864 2.22 14.14 0.19
CA ALA A 864 3.54 14.34 -0.37
C ALA A 864 4.33 13.04 -0.22
N ILE A 865 4.94 12.61 -1.32
CA ILE A 865 5.77 11.40 -1.39
C ILE A 865 7.18 11.85 -1.68
N GLY A 866 8.11 11.51 -0.80
CA GLY A 866 9.55 11.69 -1.01
C GLY A 866 10.28 10.36 -1.00
N VAL A 867 11.39 10.27 -1.70
CA VAL A 867 12.34 9.16 -1.54
C VAL A 867 13.62 9.64 -0.89
N ASN A 868 14.25 8.80 -0.07
CA ASN A 868 15.58 9.05 0.47
C ASN A 868 16.57 7.97 0.02
N GLN A 869 17.64 8.41 -0.62
CA GLN A 869 18.66 7.55 -1.22
C GLN A 869 19.52 6.87 -0.14
N GLN A 870 19.95 7.62 0.88
CA GLN A 870 20.87 7.15 1.92
C GLN A 870 20.30 5.97 2.74
N PHE A 871 19.01 6.03 3.09
CA PHE A 871 18.37 5.04 3.96
C PHE A 871 17.44 4.05 3.20
N CYS A 872 17.43 4.11 1.86
CA CYS A 872 16.62 3.26 0.99
C CYS A 872 15.11 3.33 1.33
N LYS A 873 14.56 4.55 1.48
CA LYS A 873 13.19 4.77 1.97
C LYS A 873 12.27 5.42 0.95
N LEU A 874 11.04 4.90 0.92
CA LEU A 874 9.85 5.59 0.42
C LEU A 874 9.19 6.28 1.63
N MET A 875 9.05 7.59 1.61
CA MET A 875 8.47 8.38 2.69
C MET A 875 7.15 9.01 2.23
N ILE A 876 6.06 8.81 2.97
CA ILE A 876 4.73 9.34 2.62
C ILE A 876 4.15 10.11 3.81
N THR A 877 3.82 11.38 3.60
CA THR A 877 3.13 12.23 4.58
C THR A 877 1.82 12.77 3.99
N PRO A 878 0.71 12.80 4.74
CA PRO A 878 -0.49 13.52 4.30
C PRO A 878 -0.18 15.02 4.16
N LEU A 879 -0.77 15.68 3.17
CA LEU A 879 -0.70 17.13 3.02
C LEU A 879 -1.74 17.79 3.95
N GLN A 880 -1.28 18.73 4.78
CA GLN A 880 -2.16 19.52 5.64
C GLN A 880 -2.96 20.51 4.81
N SER A 881 -4.28 20.55 5.00
CA SER A 881 -5.17 21.47 4.29
C SER A 881 -5.19 22.89 4.89
N GLY A 882 -5.57 23.88 4.07
CA GLY A 882 -5.80 25.26 4.48
C GLY A 882 -4.52 26.09 4.61
N ASP A 883 -4.26 26.58 5.83
CA ASP A 883 -3.14 27.47 6.16
C ASP A 883 -1.97 26.74 6.84
N GLY A 884 -2.02 25.41 6.92
CA GLY A 884 -0.99 24.60 7.57
C GLY A 884 -1.09 24.66 9.10
N VAL A 885 -0.13 24.04 9.79
CA VAL A 885 -0.04 24.01 11.26
C VAL A 885 1.39 24.31 11.74
N ALA A 886 1.61 24.40 13.05
CA ALA A 886 2.95 24.55 13.61
C ALA A 886 3.81 23.29 13.37
N ASP A 887 5.13 23.47 13.35
CA ASP A 887 6.11 22.42 12.99
C ASP A 887 6.05 21.19 13.90
N ASP A 888 5.78 21.40 15.18
CA ASP A 888 5.61 20.38 16.23
C ASP A 888 4.24 19.69 16.21
N GLN A 889 3.28 20.20 15.41
CA GLN A 889 1.93 19.64 15.27
C GLN A 889 1.79 18.69 14.06
N LEU A 890 2.78 18.66 13.16
CA LEU A 890 2.77 17.71 12.04
C LEU A 890 3.35 16.34 12.42
N PRO A 891 2.68 15.23 12.00
CA PRO A 891 3.29 13.92 12.02
C PRO A 891 4.46 13.84 11.03
N LEU A 892 5.46 13.04 11.35
CA LEU A 892 6.53 12.68 10.41
C LEU A 892 5.99 11.71 9.35
N ALA A 893 6.54 11.81 8.13
CA ALA A 893 6.25 10.91 7.03
C ALA A 893 6.48 9.43 7.41
N LEU A 894 5.49 8.59 7.11
CA LEU A 894 5.61 7.14 7.27
C LEU A 894 6.67 6.62 6.31
N SER A 895 7.65 5.88 6.84
CA SER A 895 8.82 5.40 6.09
C SER A 895 8.66 3.92 5.72
N PHE A 896 8.27 3.68 4.46
CA PHE A 896 8.14 2.39 3.81
C PHE A 896 9.46 1.96 3.16
N ALA A 897 9.48 0.71 2.71
CA ALA A 897 10.64 0.00 2.16
C ALA A 897 11.84 -0.09 3.13
N GLY A 898 12.90 -0.74 2.65
CA GLY A 898 14.20 -0.86 3.30
C GLY A 898 15.22 -1.35 2.27
N GLN A 899 16.46 -1.57 2.70
CA GLN A 899 17.54 -1.97 1.80
C GLN A 899 17.26 -3.30 1.09
N ALA A 900 17.25 -3.28 -0.24
CA ALA A 900 17.21 -4.46 -1.09
C ALA A 900 18.60 -5.11 -1.19
N LEU A 901 18.64 -6.43 -1.32
CA LEU A 901 19.85 -7.21 -1.55
C LEU A 901 19.70 -8.05 -2.82
N ASN A 902 20.71 -8.08 -3.70
CA ASN A 902 20.72 -9.04 -4.81
C ASN A 902 21.19 -10.42 -4.31
N TYR A 903 20.32 -11.10 -3.56
CA TYR A 903 20.60 -12.42 -3.01
C TYR A 903 20.48 -13.48 -4.11
N ASN A 904 21.53 -14.26 -4.37
CA ASN A 904 21.58 -15.34 -5.37
C ASN A 904 21.14 -14.95 -6.80
N GLY A 905 21.31 -13.69 -7.23
CA GLY A 905 20.89 -13.25 -8.57
C GLY A 905 19.37 -13.03 -8.71
N SER A 906 18.70 -12.71 -7.60
CA SER A 906 17.25 -12.40 -7.56
C SER A 906 16.90 -10.98 -8.01
N ASP A 907 17.89 -10.14 -8.31
CA ASP A 907 17.73 -8.74 -8.73
C ASP A 907 16.95 -7.85 -7.74
N GLY A 908 16.91 -8.29 -6.47
CA GLY A 908 16.36 -7.57 -5.31
C GLY A 908 14.87 -7.79 -5.09
N ARG A 909 14.48 -8.21 -3.88
CA ARG A 909 13.06 -8.42 -3.51
C ARG A 909 12.20 -7.16 -3.77
N PRO A 910 10.98 -7.28 -4.35
CA PRO A 910 10.05 -6.16 -4.44
C PRO A 910 9.48 -5.80 -3.06
N GLY A 911 9.33 -4.50 -2.80
CA GLY A 911 9.00 -3.92 -1.50
C GLY A 911 10.24 -3.33 -0.81
N LEU A 912 11.43 -3.59 -1.34
CA LEU A 912 12.71 -3.07 -0.89
C LEU A 912 13.35 -2.23 -2.01
N LEU A 913 14.22 -1.29 -1.63
CA LEU A 913 14.88 -0.34 -2.51
C LEU A 913 16.41 -0.45 -2.37
N PHE A 914 17.13 -0.28 -3.47
CA PHE A 914 18.60 -0.32 -3.52
C PHE A 914 19.25 1.05 -3.29
N SER A 915 18.87 2.03 -4.11
CA SER A 915 19.26 3.44 -4.01
C SER A 915 18.28 4.23 -4.88
N PRO A 916 17.17 4.74 -4.32
CA PRO A 916 16.19 5.49 -5.09
C PRO A 916 16.76 6.85 -5.53
N ILE A 917 16.48 7.21 -6.78
CA ILE A 917 16.95 8.43 -7.45
C ILE A 917 15.79 9.41 -7.64
N ALA A 918 14.71 8.97 -8.28
CA ALA A 918 13.57 9.82 -8.62
C ALA A 918 12.24 9.15 -8.27
N VAL A 919 11.24 9.95 -7.90
CA VAL A 919 9.87 9.50 -7.65
C VAL A 919 8.86 10.27 -8.49
N ALA A 920 8.00 9.55 -9.19
CA ALA A 920 6.88 10.08 -9.95
C ALA A 920 5.55 9.45 -9.49
N CYS A 921 4.43 10.02 -9.93
CA CYS A 921 3.11 9.46 -9.74
C CYS A 921 2.39 9.39 -11.08
N SER A 922 1.79 8.25 -11.41
CA SER A 922 0.89 8.09 -12.54
C SER A 922 -0.52 8.61 -12.22
N TYR A 923 -1.38 8.70 -13.25
CA TYR A 923 -2.77 9.15 -13.09
C TYR A 923 -3.58 8.22 -12.16
N ASP A 924 -3.33 6.91 -12.25
CA ASP A 924 -3.90 5.86 -11.40
C ASP A 924 -3.31 5.82 -9.97
N GLY A 925 -2.63 6.88 -9.51
CA GLY A 925 -2.06 6.95 -8.16
C GLY A 925 -0.97 5.92 -7.86
N THR A 926 -0.43 5.23 -8.86
CA THR A 926 0.73 4.36 -8.66
C THR A 926 1.96 5.24 -8.45
N ILE A 927 2.66 5.01 -7.34
CA ILE A 927 3.95 5.63 -7.04
C ILE A 927 5.00 4.89 -7.85
N LEU A 928 5.83 5.61 -8.59
CA LEU A 928 6.88 5.04 -9.44
C LEU A 928 8.23 5.51 -8.91
N ILE A 929 9.11 4.59 -8.53
CA ILE A 929 10.44 4.88 -7.98
C ILE A 929 11.50 4.36 -8.95
N LEU A 930 12.31 5.27 -9.49
CA LEU A 930 13.52 4.96 -10.24
C LEU A 930 14.65 4.70 -9.25
N GLU A 931 15.31 3.55 -9.34
CA GLU A 931 16.38 3.14 -8.42
C GLU A 931 17.53 2.43 -9.14
N GLN A 932 18.75 2.55 -8.58
CA GLN A 932 19.97 1.98 -9.15
C GLN A 932 20.92 1.49 -8.05
N ILE A 933 21.73 0.48 -8.35
CA ILE A 933 22.93 0.10 -7.58
C ILE A 933 24.09 -0.19 -8.53
N ILE A 934 25.26 0.37 -8.20
CA ILE A 934 26.53 0.08 -8.86
C ILE A 934 27.54 -0.23 -7.75
N SER A 935 27.97 -1.49 -7.66
CA SER A 935 28.95 -1.98 -6.69
C SER A 935 29.80 -3.10 -7.29
N GLU A 936 30.84 -3.54 -6.57
CA GLU A 936 31.71 -4.62 -7.02
C GLU A 936 30.92 -5.95 -7.08
N GLY A 937 30.50 -6.33 -8.29
CA GLY A 937 29.71 -7.53 -8.57
C GLY A 937 28.22 -7.30 -8.83
N VAL A 938 27.68 -6.09 -8.67
CA VAL A 938 26.26 -5.77 -8.97
C VAL A 938 26.15 -4.44 -9.71
N ASN A 939 25.55 -4.45 -10.90
CA ASN A 939 25.17 -3.24 -11.65
C ASN A 939 23.74 -3.43 -12.16
N LEU A 940 22.79 -2.75 -11.53
CA LEU A 940 21.35 -2.94 -11.75
C LEU A 940 20.63 -1.60 -11.67
N ALA A 941 19.72 -1.35 -12.60
CA ALA A 941 18.78 -0.24 -12.57
C ALA A 941 17.36 -0.74 -12.87
N ARG A 942 16.36 -0.18 -12.19
CA ARG A 942 14.94 -0.52 -12.41
C ARG A 942 14.03 0.64 -12.01
N ILE A 943 12.82 0.64 -12.55
CA ILE A 943 11.70 1.38 -11.95
C ILE A 943 10.83 0.36 -11.22
N GLN A 944 10.51 0.64 -9.96
CA GLN A 944 9.62 -0.17 -9.14
C GLN A 944 8.35 0.62 -8.81
N ALA A 945 7.20 -0.03 -8.94
CA ALA A 945 5.90 0.59 -8.70
C ALA A 945 5.36 0.23 -7.30
N PHE A 946 4.70 1.17 -6.62
CA PHE A 946 4.17 1.05 -5.26
C PHE A 946 2.78 1.70 -5.10
N ASP A 947 2.01 1.27 -4.10
CA ASP A 947 0.81 1.97 -3.64
C ASP A 947 1.11 2.95 -2.48
N LEU A 948 0.10 3.71 -2.03
CA LEU A 948 0.19 4.62 -0.87
C LEU A 948 0.50 3.93 0.48
N ASN A 949 0.55 2.60 0.52
CA ASN A 949 0.89 1.79 1.69
C ASN A 949 2.27 1.12 1.55
N GLY A 950 3.02 1.41 0.48
CA GLY A 950 4.32 0.82 0.19
C GLY A 950 4.29 -0.64 -0.33
N ASN A 951 3.14 -1.13 -0.82
CA ASN A 951 3.02 -2.44 -1.44
C ASN A 951 3.45 -2.41 -2.91
N PRO A 952 4.25 -3.37 -3.43
CA PRO A 952 4.72 -3.37 -4.82
C PRO A 952 3.62 -3.69 -5.84
N VAL A 953 3.49 -2.88 -6.88
CA VAL A 953 2.37 -2.91 -7.84
C VAL A 953 2.77 -3.54 -9.16
N ASN A 954 2.10 -4.62 -9.57
CA ASN A 954 2.43 -5.37 -10.79
C ASN A 954 1.91 -4.71 -12.09
N CYS A 955 2.34 -3.50 -12.40
CA CYS A 955 1.84 -2.73 -13.56
C CYS A 955 2.65 -2.95 -14.86
N PHE A 956 3.94 -3.31 -14.77
CA PHE A 956 4.86 -3.45 -15.90
C PHE A 956 4.72 -4.80 -16.63
N ASN A 957 5.31 -4.91 -17.83
CA ASN A 957 5.31 -6.10 -18.68
C ASN A 957 6.75 -6.64 -18.76
N ASP A 958 6.99 -7.89 -18.36
CA ASP A 958 8.29 -8.55 -18.61
C ASP A 958 8.51 -8.82 -20.13
N ALA A 959 9.68 -9.39 -20.47
CA ALA A 959 10.02 -9.74 -21.85
C ALA A 959 9.12 -10.84 -22.48
N SER A 960 8.31 -11.53 -21.67
CA SER A 960 7.31 -12.52 -22.09
C SER A 960 5.87 -11.97 -22.08
N GLY A 961 5.66 -10.74 -21.57
CA GLY A 961 4.36 -10.09 -21.42
C GLY A 961 3.67 -10.33 -20.06
N ASN A 962 4.32 -10.97 -19.08
CA ASN A 962 3.74 -11.17 -17.74
C ASN A 962 3.74 -9.86 -16.94
N LYS A 963 2.78 -9.73 -16.01
CA LYS A 963 2.71 -8.58 -15.09
C LYS A 963 3.69 -8.70 -13.94
N VAL A 964 4.54 -7.68 -13.77
CA VAL A 964 5.65 -7.64 -12.81
C VAL A 964 5.75 -6.28 -12.10
N PRO A 965 6.32 -6.19 -10.88
CA PRO A 965 6.43 -4.94 -10.13
C PRO A 965 7.65 -4.10 -10.53
N PHE A 966 8.49 -4.62 -11.44
CA PHE A 966 9.70 -3.99 -11.94
C PHE A 966 9.63 -3.76 -13.44
N LEU A 967 10.09 -2.59 -13.87
CA LEU A 967 10.61 -2.36 -15.20
C LEU A 967 12.14 -2.38 -15.11
N THR A 968 12.77 -3.45 -15.56
CA THR A 968 14.24 -3.56 -15.66
C THR A 968 14.75 -2.55 -16.67
N LEU A 969 15.78 -1.78 -16.29
CA LEU A 969 16.35 -0.73 -17.13
C LEU A 969 17.76 -1.12 -17.65
N PRO A 970 18.23 -0.51 -18.75
CA PRO A 970 19.61 -0.62 -19.21
C PRO A 970 20.65 -0.36 -18.10
N ALA A 971 21.60 -1.29 -17.95
CA ALA A 971 22.75 -1.11 -17.08
C ALA A 971 23.90 -0.35 -17.78
N ASN A 972 24.88 0.13 -17.00
CA ASN A 972 26.04 0.93 -17.47
C ASN A 972 25.70 2.34 -18.00
N VAL A 973 24.58 2.90 -17.54
CA VAL A 973 24.24 4.33 -17.63
C VAL A 973 24.08 4.89 -16.21
N THR A 974 24.17 6.21 -16.06
CA THR A 974 23.77 6.90 -14.81
C THR A 974 22.38 7.49 -15.01
N TYR A 975 21.43 7.07 -14.19
CA TYR A 975 20.09 7.65 -14.17
C TYR A 975 20.08 9.00 -13.42
N LEU A 976 19.30 9.95 -13.92
CA LEU A 976 19.19 11.31 -13.37
C LEU A 976 17.81 11.59 -12.78
N ASP A 977 16.75 11.42 -13.58
CA ASP A 977 15.41 11.90 -13.22
C ASP A 977 14.30 11.11 -13.92
N MET A 978 13.07 11.25 -13.42
CA MET A 978 11.88 10.59 -13.97
C MET A 978 10.61 11.42 -13.78
N ALA A 979 9.88 11.64 -14.87
CA ALA A 979 8.49 12.10 -14.83
C ALA A 979 7.54 11.01 -15.34
N ALA A 980 6.29 11.05 -14.90
CA ALA A 980 5.22 10.18 -15.39
C ALA A 980 3.97 11.01 -15.70
N VAL A 981 3.29 10.68 -16.79
CA VAL A 981 2.05 11.34 -17.21
C VAL A 981 1.17 10.36 -18.00
N GLY A 982 -0.14 10.53 -17.95
CA GLY A 982 -1.08 9.61 -18.58
C GLY A 982 -2.52 9.81 -18.15
N ASP A 983 -3.31 8.77 -18.37
CA ASP A 983 -4.72 8.68 -18.01
C ASP A 983 -5.05 7.34 -17.31
N ASN A 984 -6.34 7.03 -17.16
CA ASN A 984 -6.83 5.79 -16.56
C ASN A 984 -6.31 4.50 -17.25
N TYR A 985 -5.94 4.59 -18.53
CA TYR A 985 -5.63 3.45 -19.40
C TYR A 985 -4.13 3.28 -19.62
N THR A 986 -3.40 4.39 -19.77
CA THR A 986 -2.01 4.41 -20.23
C THR A 986 -1.20 5.43 -19.45
N THR A 987 -0.04 5.01 -18.92
CA THR A 987 0.97 5.93 -18.38
C THR A 987 2.25 5.85 -19.20
N TYR A 988 2.76 7.02 -19.58
CA TYR A 988 4.07 7.23 -20.18
C TYR A 988 5.05 7.69 -19.09
N ILE A 989 6.22 7.07 -19.04
CA ILE A 989 7.29 7.34 -18.07
C ILE A 989 8.52 7.80 -18.82
N TYR A 990 8.99 9.00 -18.52
CA TYR A 990 10.12 9.67 -19.16
C TYR A 990 11.33 9.51 -18.25
N ALA A 991 12.26 8.62 -18.60
CA ALA A 991 13.47 8.39 -17.82
C ALA A 991 14.68 9.08 -18.47
N LEU A 992 15.35 9.95 -17.71
CA LEU A 992 16.52 10.72 -18.13
C LEU A 992 17.82 10.05 -17.62
N TYR A 993 18.80 9.89 -18.49
CA TYR A 993 20.09 9.27 -18.16
C TYR A 993 21.23 9.73 -19.08
N TYR A 994 22.47 9.43 -18.67
CA TYR A 994 23.66 9.63 -19.48
C TYR A 994 24.59 8.40 -19.52
N TYR A 995 25.36 8.27 -20.59
CA TYR A 995 26.43 7.27 -20.72
C TYR A 995 27.77 7.79 -20.16
N GLY A 996 28.58 6.88 -19.60
CA GLY A 996 29.97 7.18 -19.22
C GLY A 996 30.07 8.24 -18.11
N ALA A 997 30.56 9.44 -18.47
CA ALA A 997 30.83 10.53 -17.53
C ALA A 997 29.90 11.75 -17.68
N GLY A 998 28.95 11.75 -18.63
CA GLY A 998 28.03 12.88 -18.85
C GLY A 998 28.77 14.17 -19.19
N SER A 999 29.83 14.05 -19.99
CA SER A 999 30.75 15.15 -20.33
C SER A 999 30.56 15.66 -21.76
N GLU A 1000 29.88 14.88 -22.61
CA GLU A 1000 29.53 15.26 -23.97
C GLU A 1000 28.00 15.31 -24.12
N THR A 1001 27.49 16.26 -24.91
CA THR A 1001 26.02 16.41 -25.14
C THR A 1001 25.35 15.16 -25.71
N THR A 1002 26.12 14.32 -26.41
CA THR A 1002 25.69 13.03 -26.97
C THR A 1002 25.58 11.90 -25.94
N ASP A 1003 26.12 12.06 -24.74
CA ASP A 1003 25.98 11.09 -23.66
C ASP A 1003 24.52 11.00 -23.17
N TYR A 1004 23.78 12.11 -23.31
CA TYR A 1004 22.47 12.34 -22.69
C TYR A 1004 21.29 11.88 -23.53
N ASN A 1005 20.41 11.09 -22.93
CA ASN A 1005 19.27 10.47 -23.59
C ASN A 1005 18.04 10.46 -22.68
N MET A 1006 16.86 10.63 -23.28
CA MET A 1006 15.56 10.46 -22.61
C MET A 1006 14.83 9.30 -23.29
N THR A 1007 14.40 8.30 -22.52
CA THR A 1007 13.58 7.19 -23.05
C THR A 1007 12.19 7.22 -22.42
N ILE A 1008 11.18 7.16 -23.29
CA ILE A 1008 9.78 6.97 -22.91
C ILE A 1008 9.52 5.46 -22.82
N TYR A 1009 9.04 5.04 -21.65
CA TYR A 1009 8.43 3.73 -21.42
C TYR A 1009 6.92 3.92 -21.27
N GLN A 1010 6.14 2.89 -21.57
CA GLN A 1010 4.69 2.91 -21.50
C GLN A 1010 4.19 1.69 -20.73
N TYR A 1011 3.31 1.88 -19.75
CA TYR A 1011 2.54 0.79 -19.15
C TYR A 1011 1.03 1.07 -19.22
N GLY A 1012 0.23 0.02 -19.06
CA GLY A 1012 -1.22 0.05 -19.25
C GLY A 1012 -1.62 -0.52 -20.61
N GLN A 1013 -2.62 0.07 -21.25
CA GLN A 1013 -3.14 -0.34 -22.55
C GLN A 1013 -2.11 -0.12 -23.66
N SER A 1014 -2.07 -1.03 -24.64
CA SER A 1014 -1.18 -0.99 -25.81
C SER A 1014 0.33 -0.93 -25.52
N ALA A 1015 0.74 -1.12 -24.27
CA ALA A 1015 2.14 -1.10 -23.86
C ALA A 1015 2.97 -2.20 -24.57
N PRO A 1016 4.15 -1.86 -25.14
CA PRO A 1016 5.01 -2.85 -25.80
C PRO A 1016 5.62 -3.85 -24.81
N ALA A 1017 6.14 -4.96 -25.34
CA ALA A 1017 6.89 -5.94 -24.54
C ALA A 1017 8.19 -5.30 -24.00
N GLY A 1018 8.46 -5.45 -22.71
CA GLY A 1018 9.53 -4.71 -22.02
C GLY A 1018 9.28 -3.18 -21.89
N ASN A 1019 8.04 -2.72 -22.10
CA ASN A 1019 7.53 -1.35 -21.92
C ASN A 1019 8.22 -0.21 -22.71
N MET A 1020 9.39 -0.38 -23.33
CA MET A 1020 10.09 0.68 -24.05
C MET A 1020 9.32 1.14 -25.31
N LEU A 1021 9.01 2.43 -25.42
CA LEU A 1021 8.29 3.03 -26.55
C LEU A 1021 9.24 3.70 -27.56
N VAL A 1022 10.04 4.67 -27.10
CA VAL A 1022 10.91 5.50 -27.96
C VAL A 1022 12.02 6.19 -27.14
N THR A 1023 13.19 6.42 -27.74
CA THR A 1023 14.28 7.22 -27.16
C THR A 1023 14.49 8.50 -27.98
N THR A 1024 14.58 9.64 -27.29
CA THR A 1024 15.10 10.89 -27.86
C THR A 1024 16.54 11.09 -27.39
N ASN A 1025 17.46 11.17 -28.34
CA ASN A 1025 18.89 11.33 -28.09
C ASN A 1025 19.28 12.82 -28.01
N ASN A 1026 20.41 13.13 -27.38
CA ASN A 1026 20.96 14.48 -27.23
C ASN A 1026 20.04 15.41 -26.42
N VAL A 1027 19.67 15.00 -25.20
CA VAL A 1027 18.84 15.78 -24.27
C VAL A 1027 19.67 16.20 -23.04
N PRO A 1028 20.64 17.13 -23.18
CA PRO A 1028 21.57 17.51 -22.11
C PRO A 1028 20.89 18.34 -21.01
N ALA A 1029 20.29 17.63 -20.06
CA ALA A 1029 19.51 18.18 -18.96
C ALA A 1029 19.84 17.47 -17.64
N ALA A 1030 19.61 18.15 -16.52
CA ALA A 1030 19.73 17.58 -15.18
C ALA A 1030 18.41 16.99 -14.68
N HIS A 1031 17.28 17.65 -14.98
CA HIS A 1031 15.94 17.27 -14.55
C HIS A 1031 14.90 17.49 -15.67
N LEU A 1032 13.76 16.82 -15.59
CA LEU A 1032 12.64 17.00 -16.52
C LEU A 1032 11.26 17.03 -15.85
N ALA A 1033 10.30 17.65 -16.52
CA ALA A 1033 8.88 17.65 -16.16
C ALA A 1033 8.02 17.55 -17.43
N VAL A 1034 6.81 16.98 -17.34
CA VAL A 1034 5.94 16.77 -18.52
C VAL A 1034 4.49 17.13 -18.17
N ASP A 1035 3.81 17.85 -19.06
CA ASP A 1035 2.39 18.21 -18.89
C ASP A 1035 1.43 17.17 -19.51
N MET A 1036 0.13 17.29 -19.20
CA MET A 1036 -0.88 16.33 -19.65
C MET A 1036 -1.20 16.38 -21.15
N TRP A 1037 -0.61 17.30 -21.91
CA TRP A 1037 -0.69 17.33 -23.37
C TRP A 1037 0.57 16.76 -24.05
N HIS A 1038 1.51 16.27 -23.22
CA HIS A 1038 2.80 15.69 -23.56
C HIS A 1038 3.88 16.70 -24.00
N THR A 1039 3.80 17.96 -23.58
CA THR A 1039 4.95 18.88 -23.64
C THR A 1039 5.99 18.48 -22.60
N MET A 1040 7.26 18.34 -22.98
CA MET A 1040 8.36 18.07 -22.05
C MET A 1040 9.16 19.35 -21.79
N TYR A 1041 9.43 19.64 -20.52
CA TYR A 1041 10.27 20.73 -20.06
C TYR A 1041 11.54 20.17 -19.42
N THR A 1042 12.70 20.79 -19.67
CA THR A 1042 13.99 20.31 -19.16
C THR A 1042 14.79 21.41 -18.46
N LEU A 1043 15.34 21.10 -17.29
CA LEU A 1043 16.27 21.98 -16.57
C LEU A 1043 17.69 21.75 -17.10
N ASN A 1044 18.26 22.78 -17.71
CA ASN A 1044 19.52 22.68 -18.43
C ASN A 1044 20.73 22.95 -17.50
N TYR A 1045 21.90 22.42 -17.88
CA TYR A 1045 23.17 22.77 -17.23
C TYR A 1045 23.64 24.20 -17.51
N GLN A 1046 23.09 24.86 -18.54
CA GLN A 1046 23.48 26.21 -18.96
C GLN A 1046 22.76 27.30 -18.15
N MET A 1047 23.45 28.39 -17.80
CA MET A 1047 22.82 29.62 -17.28
C MET A 1047 21.86 30.24 -18.33
N THR A 1048 20.87 31.03 -17.88
CA THR A 1048 20.03 31.87 -18.77
C THR A 1048 20.87 32.84 -19.60
N GLN A 1049 20.48 33.06 -20.86
CA GLN A 1049 21.23 33.87 -21.81
C GLN A 1049 20.41 34.99 -22.48
N ASP A 1050 21.08 36.00 -23.01
CA ASP A 1050 20.50 37.02 -23.88
C ASP A 1050 20.20 36.48 -25.29
N GLY A 1051 19.42 37.22 -26.08
CA GLY A 1051 19.10 36.90 -27.48
C GLY A 1051 20.29 36.93 -28.46
N LYS A 1052 21.53 36.85 -27.96
CA LYS A 1052 22.78 36.72 -28.72
C LYS A 1052 23.67 35.58 -28.19
N GLY A 1053 23.23 34.83 -27.18
CA GLY A 1053 23.98 33.69 -26.60
C GLY A 1053 25.04 34.06 -25.55
N ASN A 1054 24.87 35.18 -24.85
CA ASN A 1054 25.72 35.55 -23.70
C ASN A 1054 24.95 35.31 -22.40
N ASP A 1055 25.60 34.77 -21.37
CA ASP A 1055 25.00 34.61 -20.04
C ASP A 1055 24.44 35.94 -19.53
N ALA A 1056 23.18 35.92 -19.05
CA ALA A 1056 22.45 37.12 -18.66
C ALA A 1056 21.34 36.82 -17.65
N GLY A 1057 21.26 37.66 -16.62
CA GLY A 1057 20.16 37.74 -15.67
C GLY A 1057 20.03 39.15 -15.08
N PRO A 1058 19.09 39.38 -14.15
CA PRO A 1058 18.92 40.67 -13.49
C PRO A 1058 20.21 41.17 -12.83
N SER A 1059 20.62 42.40 -13.14
CA SER A 1059 21.92 42.96 -12.75
C SER A 1059 21.80 44.14 -11.77
N GLY A 1060 22.77 44.29 -10.85
CA GLY A 1060 22.96 45.51 -10.05
C GLY A 1060 22.86 45.36 -8.53
N GLY A 1061 22.58 44.15 -8.02
CA GLY A 1061 22.59 43.86 -6.60
C GLY A 1061 23.99 43.53 -6.05
N PRO A 1062 24.34 43.89 -4.80
CA PRO A 1062 25.57 43.40 -4.15
C PRO A 1062 25.60 41.87 -4.14
N GLY A 1063 26.75 41.27 -4.49
CA GLY A 1063 26.89 39.80 -4.53
C GLY A 1063 26.23 39.11 -5.73
N THR A 1064 25.71 39.86 -6.71
CA THR A 1064 25.39 39.29 -8.04
C THR A 1064 26.66 38.94 -8.82
N GLY A 1065 26.58 37.96 -9.72
CA GLY A 1065 27.70 37.59 -10.60
C GLY A 1065 27.93 38.62 -11.73
N PRO A 1066 29.03 38.52 -12.49
CA PRO A 1066 29.33 39.41 -13.60
C PRO A 1066 28.25 39.47 -14.70
N ALA A 1067 27.45 38.41 -14.87
CA ALA A 1067 26.31 38.33 -15.79
C ALA A 1067 24.95 38.69 -15.14
N GLY A 1068 24.93 39.11 -13.87
CA GLY A 1068 23.72 39.29 -13.06
C GLY A 1068 23.48 38.12 -12.10
N ILE A 1069 22.23 37.96 -11.63
CA ILE A 1069 21.81 36.81 -10.81
C ILE A 1069 22.00 35.51 -11.61
N THR A 1070 22.72 34.54 -11.03
CA THR A 1070 22.89 33.20 -11.60
C THR A 1070 21.59 32.40 -11.54
N VAL A 1071 20.99 32.11 -12.70
CA VAL A 1071 19.79 31.27 -12.84
C VAL A 1071 20.01 30.27 -13.99
N PRO A 1072 19.77 28.96 -13.82
CA PRO A 1072 19.83 27.99 -14.91
C PRO A 1072 18.69 28.21 -15.91
N SER A 1073 18.95 27.92 -17.18
CA SER A 1073 17.95 27.95 -18.25
C SER A 1073 17.06 26.71 -18.23
N VAL A 1074 15.84 26.86 -18.77
CA VAL A 1074 14.86 25.78 -18.93
C VAL A 1074 14.43 25.74 -20.41
N SER A 1075 14.20 24.54 -20.95
CA SER A 1075 13.82 24.33 -22.37
C SER A 1075 12.44 23.68 -22.51
N GLU A 1076 11.77 23.94 -23.63
CA GLU A 1076 10.54 23.29 -24.11
C GLU A 1076 10.87 22.32 -25.25
N TRP A 1077 10.28 21.12 -25.20
CA TRP A 1077 10.37 20.10 -26.24
C TRP A 1077 8.98 19.54 -26.59
N LEU A 1078 8.71 19.40 -27.88
CA LEU A 1078 7.41 18.94 -28.41
C LEU A 1078 7.54 17.63 -29.21
N PRO A 1079 6.53 16.72 -29.13
CA PRO A 1079 6.41 15.57 -30.00
C PRO A 1079 5.83 15.95 -31.38
N PRO A 1080 5.97 15.10 -32.42
CA PRO A 1080 5.25 15.26 -33.67
C PRO A 1080 3.74 14.99 -33.52
N ILE A 1081 2.91 15.67 -34.32
CA ILE A 1081 1.48 15.32 -34.46
C ILE A 1081 1.27 14.05 -35.29
N PRO A 1082 0.16 13.31 -35.08
CA PRO A 1082 -0.24 12.20 -35.94
C PRO A 1082 -0.47 12.62 -37.40
N SER A 1083 -0.28 11.68 -38.32
CA SER A 1083 -0.47 11.81 -39.77
C SER A 1083 -1.92 11.63 -40.21
#